data_AF-A0A9P6WIK7-F1
#
_entry.id   AF-A0A9P6WIK7-F1
#
_cell.length_a   1.000
_cell.length_b   1.000
_cell.length_c   1.000
_cell.angle_alpha   90.00
_cell.angle_beta   90.00
_cell.angle_gamma   90.00
#
_symmetry.space_group_name_H-M   'P 1'
#
loop_
_entity.id
_entity.type
_entity.pdbx_description
1 polymer ?
#
loop_
_entity_poly.entity_id
_entity_poly.type
_entity_poly.pdbx_seq_one_letter_code
_entity_poly.pdbx_strand_id
1 'polypeptide(L)'
;MTQETKKLIEILSKYATCDMSDGLVKYKHKYGGTLPNLNRYSKNTTGKTMVGKAYTILFAPKDDPREAIGGGYIDKLPEDSVLVIATTLNLQKKDAPFTKMSNALYGGLMSTRAQYLKSRGTVVFGRVRDIDEHLELQRDVFSYGIGSAAHGPVVKMVGINVPVEILIDGYPEPFIETINPGDIIMGDDNGVVKVPDNEELGSILEYIPKRVQADTLVKEDILKGEECNPAQKKRRTNATELEIKKSYRKLAIKYHPDKNPGDDQAAETFKKISEAYQVLSDKEQRVKYDQFGIQEGGKQDMVDPEKFFDDIFGGESFIPYVGELTLLKNLTTEMELEHTQEAEREASKLETEEAERYYEANKLDIPASRLLGDHSLVNLSAEEQQKIVDAERKKLYDAEKERVEAEQQARRTEIQDELTKKLINRLSLYTETDKSKDVIESVKEKFKLEAENLKMESFGLELLHTIGEIYYNKANTYLKSQDTFLGIGGWYGSLKEKGGIIKDTYSTISIALDAQSTMQKLAQMNERIEKEASKENKDDDNTETATENENKTTDKIKLETTTEETKEETKEETKDGKEKTTEKEKEEPLPTAEEVAEMEKLLMGKILAAAWRGSHMEISSNLREVVSNVLHDETVSLSKRKERAEALKIIGTVFKNVERSKWEAEEAKIYEELVAEATQKKNKKK
;
A
#
# COMPACT_ATOMS: atom_id res chain seq x y z
N MET A 1 22.31 -12.19 -34.23
CA MET A 1 21.27 -11.66 -33.32
C MET A 1 21.13 -12.61 -32.14
N THR A 2 21.02 -12.13 -30.90
CA THR A 2 20.89 -12.99 -29.71
C THR A 2 19.49 -13.58 -29.61
N GLN A 3 19.32 -14.69 -28.88
CA GLN A 3 17.99 -15.27 -28.63
C GLN A 3 17.07 -14.28 -27.89
N GLU A 4 17.63 -13.45 -27.01
CA GLU A 4 16.90 -12.40 -26.29
C GLU A 4 16.30 -11.36 -27.23
N THR A 5 17.04 -10.90 -28.24
CA THR A 5 16.51 -9.94 -29.24
C THR A 5 15.36 -10.55 -30.05
N LYS A 6 15.43 -11.84 -30.40
CA LYS A 6 14.32 -12.54 -31.10
C LYS A 6 13.06 -12.54 -30.24
N LYS A 7 13.19 -12.90 -28.96
CA LYS A 7 12.08 -12.91 -27.99
C LYS A 7 11.48 -11.52 -27.79
N LEU A 8 12.32 -10.49 -27.70
CA LEU A 8 11.88 -9.10 -27.57
C LEU A 8 11.06 -8.64 -28.79
N ILE A 9 11.55 -8.90 -30.01
CA ILE A 9 10.84 -8.58 -31.25
C ILE A 9 9.48 -9.29 -31.30
N GLU A 10 9.41 -10.56 -30.87
CA GLU A 10 8.15 -11.30 -30.81
C GLU A 10 7.15 -10.71 -29.81
N ILE A 11 7.61 -10.29 -28.63
CA ILE A 11 6.76 -9.62 -27.64
C ILE A 11 6.20 -8.31 -28.21
N LEU A 12 7.08 -7.48 -28.76
CA LEU A 12 6.72 -6.18 -29.32
C LEU A 12 5.74 -6.29 -30.50
N SER A 13 5.88 -7.33 -31.33
CA SER A 13 5.00 -7.55 -32.49
C SER A 13 3.52 -7.81 -32.15
N LYS A 14 3.20 -8.02 -30.87
CA LYS A 14 1.83 -8.21 -30.37
C LYS A 14 1.08 -6.90 -30.15
N TYR A 15 1.79 -5.78 -30.10
CA TYR A 15 1.23 -4.47 -29.77
C TYR A 15 1.17 -3.57 -31.00
N ALA A 16 0.21 -2.64 -31.02
CA ALA A 16 0.11 -1.62 -32.05
C ALA A 16 1.08 -0.46 -31.76
N THR A 17 1.41 0.33 -32.77
CA THR A 17 2.30 1.50 -32.63
C THR A 17 1.73 2.54 -31.66
N CYS A 18 0.40 2.65 -31.58
CA CYS A 18 -0.28 3.50 -30.61
C CYS A 18 -0.06 3.03 -29.16
N ASP A 19 -0.11 1.72 -28.91
CA ASP A 19 0.10 1.16 -27.56
C ASP A 19 1.52 1.46 -27.06
N MET A 20 2.50 1.31 -27.97
CA MET A 20 3.89 1.66 -27.69
C MET A 20 4.07 3.17 -27.48
N SER A 21 3.42 3.99 -28.30
CA SER A 21 3.48 5.45 -28.17
C SER A 21 2.90 5.92 -26.83
N ASP A 22 1.78 5.34 -26.39
CA ASP A 22 1.16 5.59 -25.08
C ASP A 22 2.11 5.23 -23.93
N GLY A 23 2.81 4.08 -24.05
CA GLY A 23 3.86 3.68 -23.12
C GLY A 23 4.99 4.70 -23.08
N LEU A 24 5.53 5.09 -24.23
CA LEU A 24 6.61 6.05 -24.33
C LEU A 24 6.24 7.43 -23.75
N VAL A 25 5.04 7.92 -24.03
CA VAL A 25 4.52 9.19 -23.45
C VAL A 25 4.44 9.10 -21.92
N LYS A 26 3.98 7.96 -21.37
CA LYS A 26 3.94 7.74 -19.91
C LYS A 26 5.33 7.84 -19.28
N TYR A 27 6.37 7.41 -19.99
CA TYR A 27 7.78 7.50 -19.58
C TYR A 27 8.49 8.76 -20.11
N LYS A 28 7.75 9.86 -20.30
CA LYS A 28 8.28 11.20 -20.62
C LYS A 28 8.90 11.36 -22.02
N HIS A 29 8.71 10.40 -22.92
CA HIS A 29 9.01 10.59 -24.34
C HIS A 29 7.88 11.39 -24.98
N LYS A 30 8.03 12.72 -25.00
CA LYS A 30 6.99 13.70 -25.37
C LYS A 30 6.17 13.36 -26.62
N TYR A 31 6.83 12.84 -27.67
CA TYR A 31 6.19 12.52 -28.96
C TYR A 31 5.90 11.02 -29.15
N GLY A 32 6.03 10.21 -28.09
CA GLY A 32 5.75 8.77 -28.16
C GLY A 32 6.66 8.01 -29.12
N GLY A 33 7.83 8.54 -29.46
CA GLY A 33 8.76 7.94 -30.44
C GLY A 33 8.24 7.95 -31.88
N THR A 34 7.17 8.68 -32.18
CA THR A 34 6.57 8.69 -33.54
C THR A 34 7.54 9.22 -34.60
N LEU A 35 7.56 8.55 -35.75
CA LEU A 35 8.24 8.95 -36.98
C LEU A 35 7.15 9.31 -38.00
N PRO A 36 6.72 10.59 -38.05
CA PRO A 36 5.45 10.96 -38.67
C PRO A 36 5.51 10.98 -40.20
N ASN A 37 4.33 11.12 -40.82
CA ASN A 37 4.11 11.36 -42.24
C ASN A 37 4.49 10.23 -43.22
N LEU A 38 4.94 9.08 -42.69
CA LEU A 38 5.22 7.89 -43.48
C LEU A 38 3.92 7.15 -43.80
N ASN A 39 3.68 6.87 -45.08
CA ASN A 39 2.58 6.05 -45.55
C ASN A 39 3.04 4.60 -45.75
N ARG A 40 2.21 3.63 -45.34
CA ARG A 40 2.42 2.20 -45.61
C ARG A 40 1.92 1.86 -47.02
N TYR A 41 2.84 1.74 -47.98
CA TYR A 41 2.50 1.47 -49.38
C TYR A 41 2.36 -0.01 -49.71
N SER A 42 2.98 -0.88 -48.92
CA SER A 42 2.75 -2.32 -48.97
C SER A 42 2.70 -2.88 -47.56
N LYS A 43 1.88 -3.93 -47.37
CA LYS A 43 1.53 -4.50 -46.08
C LYS A 43 1.83 -5.99 -46.05
N ASN A 44 2.41 -6.46 -44.95
CA ASN A 44 2.55 -7.88 -44.68
C ASN A 44 1.18 -8.55 -44.46
N THR A 45 1.03 -9.81 -44.88
CA THR A 45 -0.21 -10.59 -44.73
C THR A 45 -0.38 -11.23 -43.36
N THR A 46 0.66 -11.21 -42.51
CA THR A 46 0.57 -11.77 -41.15
C THR A 46 -0.32 -10.93 -40.23
N GLY A 47 -0.63 -9.68 -40.61
CA GLY A 47 -1.41 -8.75 -39.81
C GLY A 47 -0.68 -8.22 -38.56
N LYS A 48 0.50 -8.77 -38.25
CA LYS A 48 1.33 -8.33 -37.13
C LYS A 48 2.04 -7.03 -37.45
N THR A 49 2.25 -6.24 -36.40
CA THR A 49 3.09 -5.05 -36.43
C THR A 49 4.50 -5.42 -36.89
N MET A 50 5.05 -4.67 -37.85
CA MET A 50 6.44 -4.78 -38.25
C MET A 50 7.32 -4.37 -37.07
N VAL A 51 8.24 -5.23 -36.64
CA VAL A 51 9.22 -4.90 -35.59
C VAL A 51 10.58 -5.45 -35.99
N GLY A 52 11.63 -4.65 -35.86
CA GLY A 52 13.00 -5.12 -36.03
C GLY A 52 14.04 -4.06 -35.72
N LYS A 53 15.30 -4.49 -35.69
CA LYS A 53 16.46 -3.62 -35.42
C LYS A 53 16.80 -2.79 -36.65
N ALA A 54 17.01 -1.49 -36.48
CA ALA A 54 17.31 -0.55 -37.55
C ALA A 54 18.64 -0.89 -38.21
N TYR A 55 18.61 -1.11 -39.52
CA TYR A 55 19.79 -1.13 -40.38
C TYR A 55 19.73 0.09 -41.29
N THR A 56 20.53 1.09 -40.97
CA THR A 56 20.37 2.46 -41.49
C THR A 56 21.25 2.74 -42.70
N ILE A 57 20.72 3.46 -43.69
CA ILE A 57 21.41 3.87 -44.92
C ILE A 57 21.26 5.37 -45.11
N LEU A 58 22.38 6.05 -45.39
CA LEU A 58 22.42 7.48 -45.62
C LEU A 58 22.77 7.81 -47.07
N PHE A 59 21.88 8.55 -47.73
CA PHE A 59 22.10 9.16 -49.03
C PHE A 59 22.40 10.65 -48.89
N ALA A 60 23.26 11.15 -49.76
CA ALA A 60 23.59 12.57 -49.85
C ALA A 60 23.60 13.03 -51.32
N PRO A 61 23.49 14.34 -51.59
CA PRO A 61 23.67 14.91 -52.93
C PRO A 61 24.96 14.41 -53.61
N LYS A 62 24.96 14.36 -54.95
CA LYS A 62 26.15 13.92 -55.69
C LYS A 62 27.40 14.73 -55.41
N ASP A 63 27.23 16.03 -55.17
CA ASP A 63 28.27 17.00 -54.84
C ASP A 63 28.69 17.00 -53.37
N ASP A 64 28.08 16.14 -52.52
CA ASP A 64 28.54 15.93 -51.14
C ASP A 64 30.03 15.52 -51.12
N PRO A 65 30.87 16.07 -50.23
CA PRO A 65 32.30 15.79 -50.23
C PRO A 65 32.68 14.35 -49.86
N ARG A 66 31.77 13.59 -49.21
CA ARG A 66 32.05 12.20 -48.83
C ARG A 66 32.10 11.30 -50.07
N GLU A 67 32.98 10.32 -50.01
CA GLU A 67 33.09 9.32 -51.08
C GLU A 67 31.81 8.49 -51.19
N ALA A 68 31.45 8.15 -52.43
CA ALA A 68 30.35 7.23 -52.67
C ALA A 68 30.73 5.85 -52.14
N ILE A 69 29.94 5.33 -51.20
CA ILE A 69 30.14 3.95 -50.74
C ILE A 69 29.58 3.02 -51.81
N GLY A 70 30.48 2.31 -52.48
CA GLY A 70 30.13 1.20 -53.36
C GLY A 70 29.80 -0.06 -52.55
N GLY A 71 28.92 -0.90 -53.09
CA GLY A 71 28.57 -2.20 -52.51
C GLY A 71 27.09 -2.36 -52.23
N GLY A 72 26.57 -3.57 -52.43
CA GLY A 72 25.18 -3.92 -52.20
C GLY A 72 24.84 -3.87 -50.71
N TYR A 73 24.50 -2.68 -50.19
CA TYR A 73 23.99 -2.53 -48.82
C TYR A 73 22.83 -3.50 -48.55
N ILE A 74 22.04 -3.75 -49.60
CA ILE A 74 20.91 -4.66 -49.61
C ILE A 74 21.32 -6.13 -49.47
N ASP A 75 22.54 -6.50 -49.86
CA ASP A 75 23.06 -7.87 -49.77
C ASP A 75 23.59 -8.22 -48.38
N LYS A 76 23.79 -7.21 -47.53
CA LYS A 76 24.32 -7.34 -46.17
C LYS A 76 23.26 -7.12 -45.09
N LEU A 77 21.98 -7.10 -45.50
CA LEU A 77 20.87 -6.85 -44.59
C LEU A 77 20.74 -7.99 -43.56
N PRO A 78 20.79 -7.72 -42.24
CA PRO A 78 20.64 -8.77 -41.23
C PRO A 78 19.24 -9.39 -41.23
N GLU A 79 19.14 -10.68 -40.91
CA GLU A 79 17.86 -11.33 -40.60
C GLU A 79 17.14 -10.56 -39.48
N ASP A 80 15.81 -10.49 -39.56
CA ASP A 80 14.95 -9.80 -38.58
C ASP A 80 15.16 -8.27 -38.44
N SER A 81 15.98 -7.64 -39.28
CA SER A 81 16.19 -6.19 -39.27
C SER A 81 15.06 -5.41 -39.96
N VAL A 82 14.95 -4.11 -39.67
CA VAL A 82 14.18 -3.15 -40.47
C VAL A 82 15.17 -2.26 -41.22
N LEU A 83 15.08 -2.24 -42.54
CA LEU A 83 15.90 -1.36 -43.37
C LEU A 83 15.38 0.08 -43.24
N VAL A 84 16.23 1.00 -42.82
CA VAL A 84 15.89 2.43 -42.68
C VAL A 84 16.73 3.24 -43.64
N ILE A 85 16.10 3.95 -44.58
CA ILE A 85 16.81 4.79 -45.56
C ILE A 85 16.45 6.24 -45.34
N ALA A 86 17.45 7.11 -45.24
CA ALA A 86 17.26 8.55 -45.12
C ALA A 86 18.24 9.33 -46.01
N THR A 87 17.93 10.60 -46.23
CA THR A 87 18.83 11.56 -46.89
C THR A 87 19.42 12.53 -45.87
N THR A 88 20.51 13.21 -46.21
CA THR A 88 21.01 14.36 -45.44
C THR A 88 19.93 15.43 -45.22
N LEU A 89 20.02 16.16 -44.11
CA LEU A 89 19.03 17.17 -43.70
C LEU A 89 18.74 18.25 -44.76
N ASN A 90 19.75 18.64 -45.55
CA ASN A 90 19.57 19.62 -46.62
C ASN A 90 18.64 19.15 -47.76
N LEU A 91 18.37 17.84 -47.87
CA LEU A 91 17.41 17.25 -48.80
C LEU A 91 16.03 16.99 -48.17
N GLN A 92 15.84 17.28 -46.89
CA GLN A 92 14.57 17.11 -46.18
C GLN A 92 13.78 18.44 -46.13
N LYS A 93 12.48 18.33 -45.88
CA LYS A 93 11.54 19.45 -45.73
C LYS A 93 10.66 19.21 -44.50
N LYS A 94 10.21 20.28 -43.83
CA LYS A 94 9.25 20.19 -42.72
C LYS A 94 7.83 19.92 -43.24
N ASP A 95 7.52 20.52 -44.38
CA ASP A 95 6.24 20.43 -45.07
C ASP A 95 6.25 19.33 -46.14
N ALA A 96 5.07 18.78 -46.44
CA ALA A 96 4.88 17.81 -47.51
C ALA A 96 5.51 18.33 -48.83
N PRO A 97 6.23 17.48 -49.59
CA PRO A 97 6.33 16.03 -49.46
C PRO A 97 7.48 15.55 -48.55
N PHE A 98 7.96 16.37 -47.60
CA PHE A 98 8.97 16.05 -46.57
C PHE A 98 10.39 15.73 -47.09
N THR A 99 10.53 15.61 -48.41
CA THR A 99 11.80 15.50 -49.12
C THR A 99 11.83 16.47 -50.30
N LYS A 100 13.02 16.96 -50.66
CA LYS A 100 13.25 17.76 -51.88
C LYS A 100 13.38 16.87 -53.13
N MET A 101 13.49 15.56 -52.96
CA MET A 101 13.71 14.64 -54.07
C MET A 101 12.41 14.19 -54.74
N SER A 102 12.44 14.11 -56.06
CA SER A 102 11.41 13.44 -56.88
C SER A 102 11.73 11.98 -57.17
N ASN A 103 13.02 11.61 -57.16
CA ASN A 103 13.51 10.26 -57.45
C ASN A 103 13.27 9.30 -56.27
N ALA A 104 13.05 8.03 -56.60
CA ALA A 104 12.90 6.95 -55.64
C ALA A 104 14.26 6.41 -55.18
N LEU A 105 14.41 6.29 -53.85
CA LEU A 105 15.57 5.71 -53.19
C LEU A 105 15.56 4.18 -53.20
N TYR A 106 14.37 3.59 -53.31
CA TYR A 106 14.13 2.17 -53.11
C TYR A 106 13.04 1.66 -54.06
N GLY A 107 13.17 0.41 -54.51
CA GLY A 107 12.29 -0.21 -55.52
C GLY A 107 12.23 -1.73 -55.37
N GLY A 108 11.50 -2.40 -56.27
CA GLY A 108 11.01 -3.77 -56.05
C GLY A 108 12.09 -4.85 -56.00
N LEU A 109 13.14 -4.74 -56.81
CA LEU A 109 14.33 -5.62 -56.72
C LEU A 109 14.98 -5.58 -55.33
N MET A 110 14.99 -4.41 -54.68
CA MET A 110 15.58 -4.28 -53.34
C MET A 110 14.70 -4.96 -52.30
N SER A 111 13.37 -4.86 -52.43
CA SER A 111 12.42 -5.63 -51.61
C SER A 111 12.55 -7.13 -51.78
N THR A 112 12.73 -7.59 -53.03
CA THR A 112 12.96 -9.01 -53.32
C THR A 112 14.18 -9.52 -52.57
N ARG A 113 15.29 -8.77 -52.61
CA ARG A 113 16.51 -9.14 -51.89
C ARG A 113 16.35 -9.07 -50.37
N ALA A 114 15.69 -8.03 -49.85
CA ALA A 114 15.42 -7.88 -48.43
C ALA A 114 14.54 -9.01 -47.86
N GLN A 115 13.55 -9.46 -48.64
CA GLN A 115 12.70 -10.61 -48.28
C GLN A 115 13.49 -11.92 -48.29
N TYR A 116 14.35 -12.13 -49.29
CA TYR A 116 15.24 -13.30 -49.32
C TYR A 116 16.13 -13.37 -48.07
N LEU A 117 16.63 -12.22 -47.60
CA LEU A 117 17.42 -12.12 -46.37
C LEU A 117 16.58 -12.07 -45.08
N LYS A 118 15.25 -12.23 -45.19
CA LYS A 118 14.31 -12.28 -44.06
C LYS A 118 14.38 -11.05 -43.14
N SER A 119 14.64 -9.87 -43.71
CA SER A 119 14.35 -8.63 -43.01
C SER A 119 12.84 -8.51 -42.75
N ARG A 120 12.40 -7.68 -41.80
CA ARG A 120 10.98 -7.54 -41.40
C ARG A 120 10.21 -6.49 -42.19
N GLY A 121 10.89 -5.46 -42.66
CA GLY A 121 10.30 -4.44 -43.53
C GLY A 121 11.27 -3.32 -43.85
N THR A 122 10.78 -2.29 -44.51
CA THR A 122 11.58 -1.16 -44.99
C THR A 122 10.89 0.17 -44.70
N VAL A 123 11.64 1.13 -44.17
CA VAL A 123 11.20 2.51 -43.89
C VAL A 123 12.09 3.47 -44.69
N VAL A 124 11.48 4.31 -45.52
CA VAL A 124 12.18 5.24 -46.41
C VAL A 124 11.73 6.67 -46.14
N PHE A 125 12.61 7.47 -45.54
CA PHE A 125 12.43 8.92 -45.40
C PHE A 125 12.73 9.62 -46.74
N GLY A 126 11.89 9.34 -47.74
CA GLY A 126 12.05 9.73 -49.13
C GLY A 126 10.94 9.14 -50.00
N ARG A 127 11.29 8.66 -51.20
CA ARG A 127 10.32 8.06 -52.14
C ARG A 127 10.68 6.61 -52.47
N VAL A 128 9.65 5.81 -52.73
CA VAL A 128 9.74 4.44 -53.23
C VAL A 128 9.14 4.31 -54.63
N ARG A 129 9.48 3.26 -55.37
CA ARG A 129 8.92 2.93 -56.69
C ARG A 129 8.58 1.44 -56.77
N ASP A 130 7.99 1.01 -57.89
CA ASP A 130 7.65 -0.40 -58.15
C ASP A 130 6.65 -0.94 -57.09
N ILE A 131 5.57 -0.18 -56.87
CA ILE A 131 4.59 -0.46 -55.81
C ILE A 131 3.92 -1.83 -55.97
N ASP A 132 3.58 -2.20 -57.20
CA ASP A 132 2.95 -3.50 -57.48
C ASP A 132 3.87 -4.66 -57.08
N GLU A 133 5.18 -4.56 -57.34
CA GLU A 133 6.16 -5.56 -56.89
C GLU A 133 6.21 -5.63 -55.35
N HIS A 134 6.15 -4.49 -54.66
CA HIS A 134 6.10 -4.48 -53.19
C HIS A 134 4.84 -5.15 -52.64
N LEU A 135 3.70 -4.94 -53.28
CA LEU A 135 2.40 -5.53 -52.91
C LEU A 135 2.39 -7.04 -53.15
N GLU A 136 2.91 -7.48 -54.30
CA GLU A 136 3.05 -8.91 -54.65
C GLU A 136 3.93 -9.65 -53.63
N LEU A 137 5.01 -9.02 -53.16
CA LEU A 137 5.89 -9.59 -52.14
C LEU A 137 5.26 -9.61 -50.73
N GLN A 138 4.13 -8.93 -50.52
CA GLN A 138 3.40 -8.83 -49.25
C GLN A 138 4.33 -8.44 -48.09
N ARG A 139 5.05 -7.33 -48.26
CA ARG A 139 6.08 -6.88 -47.33
C ARG A 139 5.85 -5.43 -46.93
N ASP A 140 6.13 -5.13 -45.67
CA ASP A 140 6.01 -3.76 -45.17
C ASP A 140 7.00 -2.80 -45.81
N VAL A 141 6.45 -1.79 -46.47
CA VAL A 141 7.21 -0.68 -47.06
C VAL A 141 6.55 0.64 -46.69
N PHE A 142 7.25 1.44 -45.89
CA PHE A 142 6.84 2.76 -45.45
C PHE A 142 7.65 3.84 -46.17
N SER A 143 6.98 4.92 -46.60
CA SER A 143 7.66 6.01 -47.32
C SER A 143 6.89 7.33 -47.20
N TYR A 144 7.58 8.48 -47.34
CA TYR A 144 6.88 9.78 -47.47
C TYR A 144 6.07 9.84 -48.77
N GLY A 145 6.55 9.22 -49.84
CA GLY A 145 5.93 9.30 -51.15
C GLY A 145 6.35 8.20 -52.11
N ILE A 146 5.82 8.31 -53.33
CA ILE A 146 6.21 7.47 -54.47
C ILE A 146 6.98 8.30 -55.51
N GLY A 147 7.79 7.63 -56.33
CA GLY A 147 8.47 8.21 -57.49
C GLY A 147 8.67 7.13 -58.56
N SER A 148 9.01 7.51 -59.80
CA SER A 148 9.25 6.55 -60.90
C SER A 148 10.74 6.42 -61.25
N ALA A 149 11.47 7.53 -61.19
CA ALA A 149 12.88 7.58 -61.56
C ALA A 149 13.81 7.07 -60.44
N ALA A 150 14.88 6.36 -60.81
CA ALA A 150 15.91 5.94 -59.86
C ALA A 150 16.70 7.14 -59.31
N HIS A 151 17.25 7.02 -58.10
CA HIS A 151 17.99 8.06 -57.39
C HIS A 151 19.41 8.34 -57.92
N GLY A 152 20.00 7.41 -58.70
CA GLY A 152 21.41 7.47 -59.13
C GLY A 152 21.87 8.76 -59.83
N PRO A 153 21.02 9.53 -60.54
CA PRO A 153 21.41 10.83 -61.09
C PRO A 153 21.58 11.94 -60.05
N VAL A 154 20.88 11.89 -58.91
CA VAL A 154 20.75 13.03 -57.98
C VAL A 154 21.47 12.82 -56.65
N VAL A 155 21.55 11.59 -56.15
CA VAL A 155 22.19 11.28 -54.87
C VAL A 155 23.13 10.08 -54.99
N LYS A 156 24.04 9.99 -54.02
CA LYS A 156 24.95 8.86 -53.81
C LYS A 156 24.83 8.38 -52.36
N MET A 157 25.09 7.10 -52.14
CA MET A 157 25.15 6.53 -50.80
C MET A 157 26.47 6.94 -50.13
N VAL A 158 26.40 7.45 -48.91
CA VAL A 158 27.57 7.93 -48.15
C VAL A 158 27.69 7.29 -46.77
N GLY A 159 26.74 6.44 -46.38
CA GLY A 159 26.78 5.73 -45.11
C GLY A 159 25.96 4.44 -45.12
N ILE A 160 26.53 3.38 -44.54
CA ILE A 160 25.86 2.12 -44.24
C ILE A 160 26.02 1.87 -42.75
N ASN A 161 24.92 1.58 -42.06
CA ASN A 161 24.89 1.32 -40.63
C ASN A 161 25.51 2.48 -39.81
N VAL A 162 25.12 3.71 -40.18
CA VAL A 162 25.50 4.97 -39.51
C VAL A 162 24.25 5.66 -38.94
N PRO A 163 24.35 6.50 -37.90
CA PRO A 163 23.22 7.31 -37.44
C PRO A 163 22.63 8.14 -38.58
N VAL A 164 21.29 8.18 -38.66
CA VAL A 164 20.56 9.01 -39.63
C VAL A 164 19.68 10.01 -38.90
N GLU A 165 19.66 11.25 -39.39
CA GLU A 165 18.94 12.37 -38.81
C GLU A 165 17.68 12.65 -39.61
N ILE A 166 16.53 12.74 -38.93
CA ILE A 166 15.22 12.98 -39.52
C ILE A 166 14.70 14.32 -39.03
N LEU A 167 14.39 15.23 -39.95
CA LEU A 167 13.78 16.52 -39.65
C LEU A 167 12.27 16.32 -39.41
N ILE A 168 11.83 16.59 -38.20
CA ILE A 168 10.42 16.46 -37.79
C ILE A 168 9.85 17.84 -37.48
N ASP A 169 8.68 18.13 -38.06
CA ASP A 169 7.89 19.32 -37.75
C ASP A 169 7.13 19.13 -36.42
N GLY A 170 7.84 19.33 -35.32
CA GLY A 170 7.32 19.21 -33.94
C GLY A 170 6.72 20.50 -33.38
N TYR A 171 6.05 20.39 -32.22
CA TYR A 171 5.49 21.53 -31.48
C TYR A 171 6.18 21.72 -30.11
N PRO A 172 6.60 22.93 -29.71
CA PRO A 172 6.33 24.22 -30.38
C PRO A 172 7.24 24.48 -31.58
N GLU A 173 8.38 23.80 -31.67
CA GLU A 173 9.37 24.01 -32.72
C GLU A 173 9.81 22.67 -33.35
N PRO A 174 10.23 22.70 -34.63
CA PRO A 174 10.80 21.54 -35.31
C PRO A 174 12.09 21.06 -34.67
N PHE A 175 12.33 19.76 -34.72
CA PHE A 175 13.49 19.12 -34.12
C PHE A 175 14.06 18.04 -35.03
N ILE A 176 15.25 17.57 -34.69
CA ILE A 176 15.93 16.48 -35.40
C ILE A 176 15.85 15.23 -34.54
N GLU A 177 15.28 14.17 -35.10
CA GLU A 177 15.24 12.84 -34.48
C GLU A 177 16.36 11.99 -35.08
N THR A 178 17.19 11.40 -34.22
CA THR A 178 18.29 10.52 -34.67
C THR A 178 17.86 9.06 -34.55
N ILE A 179 18.02 8.29 -35.63
CA ILE A 179 17.87 6.83 -35.63
C ILE A 179 19.27 6.23 -35.71
N ASN A 180 19.66 5.54 -34.66
CA ASN A 180 20.93 4.83 -34.60
C ASN A 180 20.79 3.42 -35.18
N PRO A 181 21.87 2.88 -35.75
CA PRO A 181 21.98 1.44 -36.00
C PRO A 181 21.60 0.62 -34.77
N GLY A 182 20.67 -0.32 -34.91
CA GLY A 182 20.23 -1.17 -33.80
C GLY A 182 19.12 -0.59 -32.92
N ASP A 183 18.64 0.63 -33.17
CA ASP A 183 17.39 1.09 -32.56
C ASP A 183 16.23 0.17 -32.99
N ILE A 184 15.21 0.03 -32.16
CA ILE A 184 14.05 -0.80 -32.50
C ILE A 184 13.06 0.05 -33.28
N ILE A 185 12.65 -0.42 -34.46
CA ILE A 185 11.66 0.24 -35.30
C ILE A 185 10.41 -0.62 -35.34
N MET A 186 9.28 0.01 -35.04
CA MET A 186 7.97 -0.59 -35.04
C MET A 186 7.05 0.11 -36.05
N GLY A 187 6.24 -0.61 -36.80
CA GLY A 187 5.35 -0.01 -37.79
C GLY A 187 4.07 -0.81 -38.07
N ASP A 188 2.95 -0.11 -38.16
CA ASP A 188 1.65 -0.64 -38.53
C ASP A 188 0.87 0.38 -39.38
N ASP A 189 -0.45 0.24 -39.49
CA ASP A 189 -1.27 1.14 -40.30
C ASP A 189 -1.37 2.57 -39.73
N ASN A 190 -0.98 2.79 -38.47
CA ASN A 190 -0.97 4.12 -37.85
C ASN A 190 0.34 4.88 -38.10
N GLY A 191 1.38 4.20 -38.60
CA GLY A 191 2.68 4.81 -38.91
C GLY A 191 3.84 4.02 -38.35
N VAL A 192 4.94 4.72 -38.05
CA VAL A 192 6.19 4.13 -37.58
C VAL A 192 6.61 4.79 -36.27
N VAL A 193 7.14 3.99 -35.33
CA VAL A 193 7.62 4.41 -34.01
C VAL A 193 9.04 3.89 -33.82
N LYS A 194 9.92 4.77 -33.32
CA LYS A 194 11.23 4.38 -32.79
C LYS A 194 11.08 4.04 -31.31
N VAL A 195 11.53 2.85 -30.94
CA VAL A 195 11.49 2.34 -29.56
C VAL A 195 12.92 2.34 -28.99
N PRO A 196 13.14 2.93 -27.80
CA PRO A 196 14.44 2.92 -27.14
C PRO A 196 14.79 1.50 -26.70
N ASP A 197 16.03 1.09 -26.95
CA ASP A 197 16.58 -0.19 -26.49
C ASP A 197 17.48 0.05 -25.27
N ASN A 198 16.87 0.44 -24.15
CA ASN A 198 17.55 0.76 -22.89
C ASN A 198 16.78 0.17 -21.69
N GLU A 199 17.26 0.43 -20.47
CA GLU A 199 16.66 -0.09 -19.22
C GLU A 199 15.18 0.31 -19.04
N GLU A 200 14.72 1.41 -19.65
CA GLU A 200 13.32 1.87 -19.56
C GLU A 200 12.36 0.94 -20.29
N LEU A 201 12.84 0.18 -21.29
CA LEU A 201 11.99 -0.70 -22.10
C LEU A 201 11.32 -1.78 -21.25
N GLY A 202 11.97 -2.25 -20.18
CA GLY A 202 11.36 -3.20 -19.24
C GLY A 202 10.11 -2.63 -18.59
N SER A 203 10.22 -1.43 -18.03
CA SER A 203 9.12 -0.71 -17.37
C SER A 203 7.99 -0.34 -18.35
N ILE A 204 8.33 -0.04 -19.61
CA ILE A 204 7.35 0.20 -20.68
C ILE A 204 6.58 -1.08 -21.00
N LEU A 205 7.28 -2.22 -21.11
CA LEU A 205 6.68 -3.53 -21.38
C LEU A 205 5.83 -4.07 -20.24
N GLU A 206 6.06 -3.66 -19.00
CA GLU A 206 5.16 -3.97 -17.86
C GLU A 206 3.88 -3.11 -17.87
N TYR A 207 3.96 -1.90 -18.43
CA TYR A 207 2.85 -0.95 -18.47
C TYR A 207 1.89 -1.22 -19.63
N ILE A 208 2.40 -1.46 -20.83
CA ILE A 208 1.60 -1.61 -22.06
C ILE A 208 0.48 -2.66 -21.91
N PRO A 209 0.72 -3.89 -21.40
CA PRO A 209 -0.33 -4.91 -21.30
C PRO A 209 -1.52 -4.45 -20.44
N LYS A 210 -1.24 -3.79 -19.31
CA LYS A 210 -2.25 -3.26 -18.40
C LYS A 210 -3.07 -2.17 -19.06
N ARG A 211 -2.40 -1.30 -19.83
CA ARG A 211 -3.03 -0.21 -20.57
C ARG A 211 -3.94 -0.74 -21.68
N VAL A 212 -3.48 -1.71 -22.47
CA VAL A 212 -4.26 -2.35 -23.53
C VAL A 212 -5.49 -3.07 -22.97
N GLN A 213 -5.33 -3.75 -21.82
CA GLN A 213 -6.46 -4.38 -21.14
C GLN A 213 -7.47 -3.35 -20.65
N ALA A 214 -7.02 -2.26 -20.02
CA ALA A 214 -7.90 -1.18 -19.60
C ALA A 214 -8.68 -0.60 -20.80
N ASP A 215 -8.02 -0.35 -21.93
CA ASP A 215 -8.65 0.20 -23.14
C ASP A 215 -9.65 -0.77 -23.77
N THR A 216 -9.38 -2.07 -23.70
CA THR A 216 -10.33 -3.12 -24.10
C THR A 216 -11.60 -3.05 -23.25
N LEU A 217 -11.46 -2.94 -21.93
CA LEU A 217 -12.60 -2.81 -21.02
C LEU A 217 -13.35 -1.48 -21.20
N VAL A 218 -12.64 -0.38 -21.44
CA VAL A 218 -13.28 0.91 -21.79
C VAL A 218 -14.12 0.76 -23.05
N LYS A 219 -13.60 0.10 -24.08
CA LYS A 219 -14.34 -0.16 -25.32
C LYS A 219 -15.59 -0.98 -25.05
N GLU A 220 -15.51 -2.03 -24.24
CA GLU A 220 -16.67 -2.83 -23.86
C GLU A 220 -17.73 -2.03 -23.10
N ASP A 221 -17.32 -1.19 -22.16
CA ASP A 221 -18.22 -0.31 -21.41
C ASP A 221 -18.93 0.68 -22.35
N ILE A 222 -18.20 1.28 -23.31
CA ILE A 222 -18.78 2.16 -24.34
C ILE A 222 -19.77 1.41 -25.22
N LEU A 223 -19.45 0.18 -25.65
CA LEU A 223 -20.36 -0.65 -26.45
C LEU A 223 -21.63 -1.04 -25.68
N LYS A 224 -21.59 -1.04 -24.34
CA LYS A 224 -22.75 -1.22 -23.46
C LYS A 224 -23.53 0.07 -23.19
N GLY A 225 -23.11 1.20 -23.78
CA GLY A 225 -23.79 2.49 -23.67
C GLY A 225 -23.24 3.41 -22.59
N GLU A 226 -22.13 3.06 -21.92
CA GLU A 226 -21.45 3.97 -20.99
C GLU A 226 -20.76 5.11 -21.75
N GLU A 227 -20.78 6.33 -21.19
CA GLU A 227 -20.04 7.45 -21.77
C GLU A 227 -18.52 7.21 -21.71
N CYS A 228 -17.81 7.66 -22.73
CA CYS A 228 -16.37 7.41 -22.88
C CYS A 228 -15.52 7.94 -21.71
N ASN A 229 -15.77 9.17 -21.25
CA ASN A 229 -14.98 9.79 -20.18
C ASN A 229 -15.14 9.07 -18.82
N PRO A 230 -16.36 8.77 -18.35
CA PRO A 230 -16.58 7.93 -17.17
C PRO A 230 -15.93 6.55 -17.29
N ALA A 231 -16.11 5.84 -18.41
CA ALA A 231 -15.54 4.52 -18.63
C ALA A 231 -14.00 4.56 -18.57
N GLN A 232 -13.38 5.56 -19.20
CA GLN A 232 -11.93 5.77 -19.13
C GLN A 232 -11.46 6.01 -17.69
N LYS A 233 -12.11 6.89 -16.94
CA LYS A 233 -11.75 7.19 -15.55
C LYS A 233 -11.90 5.96 -14.66
N LYS A 234 -12.92 5.14 -14.89
CA LYS A 234 -13.20 3.91 -14.14
C LYS A 234 -12.19 2.80 -14.40
N ARG A 235 -11.72 2.65 -15.64
CA ARG A 235 -10.88 1.50 -16.06
C ARG A 235 -9.39 1.81 -16.12
N ARG A 236 -8.98 3.07 -16.29
CA ARG A 236 -7.58 3.50 -16.36
C ARG A 236 -7.01 3.96 -15.02
N THR A 237 -7.70 3.70 -13.91
CA THR A 237 -7.28 4.04 -12.56
C THR A 237 -6.15 3.13 -12.08
N ASN A 238 -4.95 3.68 -12.02
CA ASN A 238 -3.85 3.12 -11.23
C ASN A 238 -3.80 3.89 -9.92
N ALA A 239 -4.75 3.60 -9.02
CA ALA A 239 -4.72 4.18 -7.68
C ALA A 239 -3.48 3.65 -6.94
N THR A 240 -2.66 4.58 -6.46
CA THR A 240 -1.59 4.29 -5.50
C THR A 240 -2.19 3.79 -4.20
N GLU A 241 -1.42 3.07 -3.38
CA GLU A 241 -1.85 2.61 -2.04
C GLU A 241 -2.42 3.77 -1.21
N LEU A 242 -1.80 4.96 -1.30
CA LEU A 242 -2.25 6.17 -0.65
C LEU A 242 -3.63 6.63 -1.14
N GLU A 243 -3.88 6.59 -2.45
CA GLU A 243 -5.18 6.98 -3.03
C GLU A 243 -6.29 5.97 -2.70
N ILE A 244 -5.94 4.68 -2.61
CA ILE A 244 -6.85 3.61 -2.16
C ILE A 244 -7.22 3.85 -0.69
N LYS A 245 -6.22 4.06 0.18
CA LYS A 245 -6.40 4.35 1.61
C LYS A 245 -7.22 5.61 1.84
N LYS A 246 -6.93 6.68 1.09
CA LYS A 246 -7.69 7.95 1.16
C LYS A 246 -9.14 7.78 0.70
N SER A 247 -9.36 7.04 -0.39
CA SER A 247 -10.72 6.76 -0.89
C SER A 247 -11.52 5.91 0.08
N TYR A 248 -10.90 4.86 0.65
CA TYR A 248 -11.51 4.05 1.69
C TYR A 248 -11.94 4.91 2.87
N ARG A 249 -11.03 5.71 3.44
CA ARG A 249 -11.33 6.61 4.57
C ARG A 249 -12.54 7.50 4.27
N LYS A 250 -12.55 8.18 3.12
CA LYS A 250 -13.65 9.06 2.72
C LYS A 250 -15.00 8.33 2.59
N LEU A 251 -15.00 7.15 2.00
CA LEU A 251 -16.22 6.37 1.78
C LEU A 251 -16.70 5.70 3.08
N ALA A 252 -15.80 5.15 3.88
CA ALA A 252 -16.08 4.60 5.20
C ALA A 252 -16.74 5.64 6.10
N ILE A 253 -16.26 6.88 6.10
CA ILE A 253 -16.88 8.00 6.82
C ILE A 253 -18.29 8.29 6.30
N LYS A 254 -18.47 8.34 4.99
CA LYS A 254 -19.75 8.72 4.36
C LYS A 254 -20.85 7.69 4.68
N TYR A 255 -20.50 6.42 4.67
CA TYR A 255 -21.44 5.30 4.82
C TYR A 255 -21.41 4.67 6.22
N HIS A 256 -20.68 5.25 7.17
CA HIS A 256 -20.59 4.71 8.53
C HIS A 256 -21.96 4.58 9.19
N PRO A 257 -22.27 3.47 9.91
CA PRO A 257 -23.54 3.28 10.60
C PRO A 257 -23.88 4.39 11.61
N ASP A 258 -22.89 4.90 12.37
CA ASP A 258 -23.11 6.02 13.30
C ASP A 258 -23.58 7.33 12.63
N LYS A 259 -23.18 7.57 11.37
CA LYS A 259 -23.61 8.76 10.61
C LYS A 259 -24.89 8.53 9.83
N ASN A 260 -25.29 7.28 9.66
CA ASN A 260 -26.47 6.86 8.94
C ASN A 260 -27.26 5.81 9.77
N PRO A 261 -27.70 6.15 11.01
CA PRO A 261 -28.37 5.20 11.88
C PRO A 261 -29.70 4.75 11.25
N GLY A 262 -29.92 3.44 11.17
CA GLY A 262 -31.11 2.84 10.57
C GLY A 262 -31.15 2.82 9.03
N ASP A 263 -30.04 3.16 8.36
CA ASP A 263 -29.92 3.03 6.90
C ASP A 263 -29.19 1.72 6.52
N ASP A 264 -29.97 0.68 6.25
CA ASP A 264 -29.47 -0.64 5.83
C ASP A 264 -28.64 -0.58 4.55
N GLN A 265 -28.92 0.37 3.65
CA GLN A 265 -28.13 0.54 2.42
C GLN A 265 -26.76 1.15 2.72
N ALA A 266 -26.68 2.09 3.67
CA ALA A 266 -25.40 2.63 4.12
C ALA A 266 -24.56 1.54 4.79
N ALA A 267 -25.17 0.70 5.64
CA ALA A 267 -24.49 -0.43 6.28
C ALA A 267 -23.97 -1.46 5.27
N GLU A 268 -24.78 -1.84 4.27
CA GLU A 268 -24.34 -2.76 3.22
C GLU A 268 -23.22 -2.14 2.35
N THR A 269 -23.32 -0.84 2.07
CA THR A 269 -22.31 -0.12 1.30
C THR A 269 -21.00 -0.01 2.08
N PHE A 270 -21.05 0.26 3.39
CA PHE A 270 -19.91 0.30 4.29
C PHE A 270 -19.18 -1.06 4.34
N LYS A 271 -19.94 -2.15 4.40
CA LYS A 271 -19.39 -3.51 4.35
C LYS A 271 -18.62 -3.75 3.04
N LYS A 272 -19.22 -3.44 1.88
CA LYS A 272 -18.58 -3.58 0.56
C LYS A 272 -17.33 -2.71 0.42
N ILE A 273 -17.34 -1.50 0.97
CA ILE A 273 -16.17 -0.60 0.98
C ILE A 273 -15.01 -1.21 1.79
N SER A 274 -15.32 -1.85 2.92
CA SER A 274 -14.34 -2.50 3.78
C SER A 274 -13.74 -3.76 3.14
N GLU A 275 -14.57 -4.60 2.53
CA GLU A 275 -14.12 -5.76 1.75
C GLU A 275 -13.22 -5.34 0.58
N ALA A 276 -13.62 -4.29 -0.16
CA ALA A 276 -12.81 -3.76 -1.27
C ALA A 276 -11.45 -3.23 -0.78
N TYR A 277 -11.41 -2.54 0.37
CA TYR A 277 -10.15 -2.04 0.91
C TYR A 277 -9.22 -3.18 1.35
N GLN A 278 -9.72 -4.22 2.00
CA GLN A 278 -8.92 -5.39 2.38
C GLN A 278 -8.21 -6.05 1.20
N VAL A 279 -8.89 -6.13 0.05
CA VAL A 279 -8.30 -6.68 -1.17
C VAL A 279 -7.33 -5.70 -1.82
N LEU A 280 -7.67 -4.41 -1.87
CA LEU A 280 -6.90 -3.40 -2.59
C LEU A 280 -5.69 -2.86 -1.81
N SER A 281 -5.68 -2.96 -0.48
CA SER A 281 -4.58 -2.51 0.38
C SER A 281 -3.39 -3.46 0.38
N ASP A 282 -3.62 -4.75 0.11
CA ASP A 282 -2.60 -5.80 0.10
C ASP A 282 -2.23 -6.18 -1.35
N LYS A 283 -0.94 -6.11 -1.67
CA LYS A 283 -0.43 -6.41 -3.01
C LYS A 283 -0.65 -7.85 -3.44
N GLU A 284 -0.50 -8.82 -2.53
CA GLU A 284 -0.69 -10.24 -2.83
C GLU A 284 -2.17 -10.56 -3.00
N GLN A 285 -3.03 -10.03 -2.14
CA GLN A 285 -4.49 -10.19 -2.24
C GLN A 285 -5.03 -9.55 -3.51
N ARG A 286 -4.52 -8.38 -3.89
CA ARG A 286 -4.87 -7.73 -5.16
C ARG A 286 -4.50 -8.60 -6.36
N VAL A 287 -3.30 -9.18 -6.37
CA VAL A 287 -2.87 -10.07 -7.45
C VAL A 287 -3.72 -11.34 -7.51
N LYS A 288 -4.04 -11.95 -6.36
CA LYS A 288 -4.93 -13.11 -6.27
C LYS A 288 -6.33 -12.78 -6.79
N TYR A 289 -6.88 -11.64 -6.39
CA TYR A 289 -8.17 -11.15 -6.86
C TYR A 289 -8.18 -10.91 -8.37
N ASP A 290 -7.13 -10.27 -8.91
CA ASP A 290 -6.99 -10.00 -10.34
C ASP A 290 -6.89 -11.29 -11.18
N GLN A 291 -6.35 -12.37 -10.59
CA GLN A 291 -6.18 -13.67 -11.26
C GLN A 291 -7.41 -14.59 -11.15
N PHE A 292 -8.10 -14.61 -10.00
CA PHE A 292 -9.10 -15.63 -9.67
C PHE A 292 -10.49 -15.07 -9.34
N GLY A 293 -10.64 -13.74 -9.19
CA GLY A 293 -11.89 -13.10 -8.75
C GLY A 293 -12.25 -13.42 -7.29
N ILE A 294 -13.50 -13.14 -6.91
CA ILE A 294 -14.02 -13.24 -5.51
C ILE A 294 -14.10 -14.70 -4.99
N GLN A 295 -13.80 -15.72 -5.79
CA GLN A 295 -14.23 -17.09 -5.48
C GLN A 295 -13.46 -17.81 -4.34
N GLU A 296 -12.37 -17.27 -3.78
CA GLU A 296 -11.68 -17.91 -2.64
C GLU A 296 -11.14 -16.95 -1.55
N GLY A 297 -11.70 -15.76 -1.37
CA GLY A 297 -11.25 -14.84 -0.31
C GLY A 297 -12.38 -14.14 0.41
N GLY A 298 -12.70 -14.58 1.64
CA GLY A 298 -13.37 -13.72 2.62
C GLY A 298 -14.77 -14.11 3.10
N LYS A 299 -15.01 -15.38 3.42
CA LYS A 299 -15.73 -15.65 4.69
C LYS A 299 -14.67 -16.04 5.70
N GLN A 300 -14.13 -15.06 6.41
CA GLN A 300 -13.27 -15.34 7.55
C GLN A 300 -13.65 -14.41 8.69
N ASP A 301 -13.91 -15.04 9.84
CA ASP A 301 -14.31 -14.48 11.12
C ASP A 301 -13.29 -13.50 11.71
N MET A 302 -13.78 -12.65 12.62
CA MET A 302 -13.10 -11.75 13.55
C MET A 302 -11.73 -11.20 13.13
N VAL A 303 -11.68 -9.88 12.90
CA VAL A 303 -10.43 -9.14 12.69
C VAL A 303 -9.48 -9.45 13.86
N ASP A 304 -8.29 -9.96 13.55
CA ASP A 304 -7.20 -10.09 14.52
C ASP A 304 -6.98 -8.73 15.22
N PRO A 305 -7.24 -8.62 16.54
CA PRO A 305 -7.14 -7.37 17.27
C PRO A 305 -5.75 -6.73 17.17
N GLU A 306 -4.69 -7.53 16.99
CA GLU A 306 -3.33 -7.05 16.85
C GLU A 306 -3.14 -6.35 15.50
N LYS A 307 -3.52 -7.00 14.40
CA LYS A 307 -3.47 -6.42 13.05
C LYS A 307 -4.37 -5.19 12.92
N PHE A 308 -5.55 -5.24 13.53
CA PHE A 308 -6.46 -4.09 13.58
C PHE A 308 -5.84 -2.89 14.30
N PHE A 309 -5.13 -3.14 15.39
CA PHE A 309 -4.43 -2.11 16.14
C PHE A 309 -3.29 -1.49 15.31
N ASP A 310 -2.44 -2.30 14.69
CA ASP A 310 -1.35 -1.81 13.85
C ASP A 310 -1.85 -0.93 12.68
N ASP A 311 -2.94 -1.35 12.04
CA ASP A 311 -3.61 -0.59 10.98
C ASP A 311 -4.21 0.73 11.51
N ILE A 312 -4.70 0.75 12.75
CA ILE A 312 -5.29 1.93 13.39
C ILE A 312 -4.24 2.93 13.84
N PHE A 313 -3.08 2.52 14.33
CA PHE A 313 -2.13 3.43 15.00
C PHE A 313 -0.97 3.93 14.12
N GLY A 314 -1.14 3.80 12.79
CA GLY A 314 -0.32 4.50 11.81
C GLY A 314 0.33 3.63 10.74
N GLY A 315 0.10 2.31 10.76
CA GLY A 315 0.62 1.36 9.76
C GLY A 315 2.15 1.38 9.60
N GLU A 316 2.64 0.72 8.55
CA GLU A 316 4.08 0.58 8.24
C GLU A 316 4.84 1.93 8.09
N SER A 317 4.12 3.05 7.91
CA SER A 317 4.68 4.38 7.69
C SER A 317 5.54 4.89 8.86
N PHE A 318 5.17 4.59 10.12
CA PHE A 318 5.89 5.03 11.32
C PHE A 318 6.93 4.04 11.83
N ILE A 319 6.89 2.77 11.39
CA ILE A 319 7.88 1.74 11.77
C ILE A 319 9.32 2.23 11.63
N PRO A 320 9.71 2.96 10.57
CA PRO A 320 11.08 3.45 10.45
C PRO A 320 11.51 4.48 11.51
N TYR A 321 10.56 5.05 12.28
CA TYR A 321 10.77 6.08 13.30
C TYR A 321 10.63 5.56 14.72
N VAL A 322 9.63 4.70 14.98
CA VAL A 322 9.25 4.28 16.33
C VAL A 322 9.36 2.77 16.57
N GLY A 323 9.56 1.99 15.51
CA GLY A 323 9.57 0.53 15.56
C GLY A 323 8.17 -0.07 15.50
N GLU A 324 8.09 -1.39 15.53
CA GLU A 324 6.82 -2.11 15.72
C GLU A 324 6.34 -1.91 17.16
N LEU A 325 5.02 -1.78 17.34
CA LEU A 325 4.41 -1.62 18.66
C LEU A 325 4.26 -3.00 19.30
N THR A 326 4.86 -3.20 20.48
CA THR A 326 4.84 -4.52 21.12
C THR A 326 3.88 -4.61 22.30
N LEU A 327 3.37 -3.48 22.80
CA LEU A 327 2.52 -3.44 23.99
C LEU A 327 1.33 -4.41 23.94
N LEU A 328 0.52 -4.40 22.88
CA LEU A 328 -0.66 -5.28 22.83
C LEU A 328 -0.27 -6.74 22.83
N LYS A 329 0.74 -7.11 22.04
CA LYS A 329 1.28 -8.47 21.99
C LYS A 329 1.81 -8.93 23.36
N ASN A 330 2.47 -8.03 24.08
CA ASN A 330 2.99 -8.33 25.40
C ASN A 330 1.85 -8.51 26.41
N LEU A 331 0.80 -7.69 26.33
CA LEU A 331 -0.39 -7.78 27.17
C LEU A 331 -1.22 -9.04 26.88
N THR A 332 -1.42 -9.40 25.62
CA THR A 332 -2.12 -10.64 25.23
C THR A 332 -1.38 -11.85 25.76
N THR A 333 -0.05 -11.89 25.55
CA THR A 333 0.81 -12.95 26.10
C THR A 333 0.73 -13.02 27.63
N GLU A 334 0.77 -11.88 28.34
CA GLU A 334 0.69 -11.85 29.81
C GLU A 334 -0.68 -12.33 30.33
N MET A 335 -1.77 -11.91 29.67
CA MET A 335 -3.12 -12.36 29.99
C MET A 335 -3.30 -13.87 29.76
N GLU A 336 -2.77 -14.40 28.66
CA GLU A 336 -2.80 -15.84 28.38
C GLU A 336 -2.06 -16.65 29.46
N LEU A 337 -0.91 -16.16 29.93
CA LEU A 337 -0.16 -16.78 31.04
C LEU A 337 -0.95 -16.76 32.35
N GLU A 338 -1.59 -15.64 32.69
CA GLU A 338 -2.43 -15.53 33.89
C GLU A 338 -3.68 -16.42 33.82
N HIS A 339 -4.38 -16.43 32.68
CA HIS A 339 -5.55 -17.28 32.45
C HIS A 339 -5.20 -18.76 32.53
N THR A 340 -4.07 -19.16 31.93
CA THR A 340 -3.58 -20.54 32.01
C THR A 340 -3.35 -20.94 33.46
N GLN A 341 -2.74 -20.06 34.26
CA GLN A 341 -2.49 -20.32 35.68
C GLN A 341 -3.79 -20.41 36.51
N GLU A 342 -4.77 -19.55 36.25
CA GLU A 342 -6.07 -19.59 36.93
C GLU A 342 -6.84 -20.87 36.58
N ALA A 343 -6.95 -21.20 35.30
CA ALA A 343 -7.59 -22.42 34.82
C ALA A 343 -6.93 -23.68 35.41
N GLU A 344 -5.60 -23.69 35.49
CA GLU A 344 -4.84 -24.75 36.13
C GLU A 344 -5.09 -24.90 37.64
N ARG A 345 -5.28 -23.78 38.37
CA ARG A 345 -5.66 -23.77 39.80
C ARG A 345 -7.10 -24.17 40.04
N GLU A 346 -8.00 -23.93 39.09
CA GLU A 346 -9.37 -24.40 39.15
C GLU A 346 -9.44 -25.89 38.85
N ALA A 347 -8.75 -26.35 37.81
CA ALA A 347 -8.65 -27.76 37.46
C ALA A 347 -8.07 -28.61 38.60
N SER A 348 -7.14 -28.05 39.39
CA SER A 348 -6.56 -28.76 40.53
C SER A 348 -7.50 -28.91 41.74
N LYS A 349 -8.67 -28.25 41.72
CA LYS A 349 -9.72 -28.38 42.75
C LYS A 349 -10.83 -29.37 42.35
N LEU A 350 -10.82 -29.85 41.11
CA LEU A 350 -11.82 -30.76 40.54
C LEU A 350 -11.42 -32.22 40.74
N GLU A 351 -12.41 -33.13 40.76
CA GLU A 351 -12.15 -34.57 40.77
C GLU A 351 -11.52 -35.04 39.44
N THR A 352 -10.79 -36.15 39.45
CA THR A 352 -9.92 -36.59 38.34
C THR A 352 -10.61 -36.60 36.95
N GLU A 353 -11.86 -37.06 36.86
CA GLU A 353 -12.62 -37.11 35.60
C GLU A 353 -13.13 -35.72 35.15
N GLU A 354 -13.49 -34.85 36.09
CA GLU A 354 -13.92 -33.47 35.80
C GLU A 354 -12.73 -32.58 35.44
N ALA A 355 -11.60 -32.79 36.09
CA ALA A 355 -10.34 -32.14 35.77
C ALA A 355 -9.91 -32.48 34.34
N GLU A 356 -9.91 -33.76 33.93
CA GLU A 356 -9.54 -34.16 32.56
C GLU A 356 -10.41 -33.50 31.48
N ARG A 357 -11.73 -33.44 31.69
CA ARG A 357 -12.63 -32.71 30.78
C ARG A 357 -12.34 -31.21 30.75
N TYR A 358 -11.97 -30.63 31.89
CA TYR A 358 -11.61 -29.21 31.99
C TYR A 358 -10.27 -28.91 31.31
N TYR A 359 -9.28 -29.80 31.40
CA TYR A 359 -7.99 -29.69 30.67
C TYR A 359 -8.20 -29.75 29.15
N GLU A 360 -9.01 -30.70 28.65
CA GLU A 360 -9.32 -30.80 27.22
C GLU A 360 -10.11 -29.60 26.71
N ALA A 361 -11.12 -29.13 27.46
CA ALA A 361 -11.94 -27.98 27.08
C ALA A 361 -11.14 -26.68 26.99
N ASN A 362 -10.15 -26.49 27.88
CA ASN A 362 -9.32 -25.29 27.94
C ASN A 362 -7.98 -25.40 27.21
N LYS A 363 -7.73 -26.50 26.48
CA LYS A 363 -6.48 -26.75 25.73
C LYS A 363 -5.20 -26.60 26.56
N LEU A 364 -5.25 -27.02 27.82
CA LEU A 364 -4.13 -26.97 28.76
C LEU A 364 -3.16 -28.15 28.53
N ASP A 365 -1.87 -27.97 28.82
CA ASP A 365 -0.87 -29.05 28.76
C ASP A 365 -1.15 -30.16 29.81
N ILE A 366 -0.66 -31.37 29.53
CA ILE A 366 -1.04 -32.67 30.16
C ILE A 366 -1.00 -32.65 31.72
N PRO A 367 -1.90 -33.38 32.43
CA PRO A 367 -2.16 -33.20 33.86
C PRO A 367 -0.99 -33.52 34.81
N ALA A 368 -1.08 -32.95 36.02
CA ALA A 368 -0.16 -33.12 37.15
C ALA A 368 0.18 -34.58 37.53
N SER A 369 -0.65 -35.56 37.16
CA SER A 369 -0.37 -37.00 37.36
C SER A 369 0.88 -37.50 36.64
N ARG A 370 1.38 -36.75 35.64
CA ARG A 370 2.61 -37.06 34.88
C ARG A 370 3.84 -36.24 35.28
N LEU A 371 3.67 -35.16 36.05
CA LEU A 371 4.76 -34.24 36.40
C LEU A 371 5.70 -34.80 37.48
N LEU A 372 5.17 -35.68 38.33
CA LEU A 372 5.91 -36.41 39.36
C LEU A 372 6.05 -37.87 38.91
N GLY A 373 7.06 -38.14 38.10
CA GLY A 373 7.47 -39.51 37.82
C GLY A 373 7.81 -40.25 39.11
N ASP A 374 7.00 -41.25 39.42
CA ASP A 374 7.33 -42.45 40.19
C ASP A 374 7.35 -42.41 41.74
N HIS A 375 6.72 -43.44 42.31
CA HIS A 375 6.75 -44.07 43.65
C HIS A 375 7.00 -43.28 44.97
N SER A 376 7.24 -41.97 44.99
CA SER A 376 7.56 -41.22 46.23
C SER A 376 6.36 -40.61 46.96
N LEU A 377 5.17 -40.59 46.35
CA LEU A 377 3.98 -39.92 46.88
C LEU A 377 2.97 -40.86 47.56
N VAL A 378 3.19 -42.18 47.47
CA VAL A 378 2.21 -43.22 47.85
C VAL A 378 1.89 -43.23 49.36
N ASN A 379 2.74 -42.61 50.19
CA ASN A 379 2.59 -42.56 51.65
C ASN A 379 2.23 -41.15 52.19
N LEU A 380 1.89 -40.19 51.33
CA LEU A 380 1.53 -38.82 51.71
C LEU A 380 0.01 -38.64 51.65
N SER A 381 -0.53 -37.78 52.51
CA SER A 381 -1.94 -37.39 52.46
C SER A 381 -2.25 -36.58 51.18
N ALA A 382 -3.52 -36.58 50.74
CA ALA A 382 -3.94 -35.82 49.56
C ALA A 382 -3.57 -34.32 49.64
N GLU A 383 -3.60 -33.73 50.84
CA GLU A 383 -3.19 -32.33 51.07
C GLU A 383 -1.68 -32.10 50.86
N GLU A 384 -0.84 -33.08 51.21
CA GLU A 384 0.61 -33.00 51.04
C GLU A 384 1.02 -33.20 49.58
N GLN A 385 0.34 -34.10 48.87
CA GLN A 385 0.51 -34.26 47.42
C GLN A 385 0.12 -32.98 46.68
N GLN A 386 -1.02 -32.36 47.05
CA GLN A 386 -1.49 -31.12 46.45
C GLN A 386 -0.49 -29.97 46.65
N LYS A 387 0.06 -29.80 47.86
CA LYS A 387 1.06 -28.76 48.14
C LYS A 387 2.34 -28.91 47.32
N ILE A 388 2.79 -30.13 47.06
CA ILE A 388 3.98 -30.39 46.24
C ILE A 388 3.70 -30.03 44.77
N VAL A 389 2.55 -30.42 44.25
CA VAL A 389 2.10 -30.09 42.89
C VAL A 389 1.95 -28.58 42.73
N ASP A 390 1.30 -27.89 43.68
CA ASP A 390 1.12 -26.43 43.65
C ASP A 390 2.46 -25.68 43.71
N ALA A 391 3.41 -26.18 44.52
CA ALA A 391 4.74 -25.60 44.61
C ALA A 391 5.53 -25.76 43.30
N GLU A 392 5.45 -26.92 42.64
CA GLU A 392 6.13 -27.16 41.38
C GLU A 392 5.48 -26.39 40.22
N ARG A 393 4.14 -26.31 40.19
CA ARG A 393 3.38 -25.49 39.23
C ARG A 393 3.74 -24.01 39.37
N LYS A 394 3.87 -23.51 40.60
CA LYS A 394 4.31 -22.14 40.86
C LYS A 394 5.72 -21.89 40.31
N LYS A 395 6.67 -22.81 40.50
CA LYS A 395 8.02 -22.68 39.94
C LYS A 395 8.03 -22.65 38.41
N LEU A 396 7.24 -23.51 37.76
CA LEU A 396 7.14 -23.53 36.29
C LEU A 396 6.56 -22.22 35.77
N TYR A 397 5.51 -21.70 36.41
CA TYR A 397 4.94 -20.39 36.08
C TYR A 397 5.95 -19.26 36.28
N ASP A 398 6.64 -19.21 37.41
CA ASP A 398 7.64 -18.17 37.70
C ASP A 398 8.78 -18.22 36.65
N ALA A 399 9.23 -19.42 36.27
CA ALA A 399 10.24 -19.60 35.23
C ALA A 399 9.76 -19.23 33.82
N GLU A 400 8.51 -19.54 33.48
CA GLU A 400 7.91 -19.18 32.19
C GLU A 400 7.68 -17.68 32.09
N LYS A 401 7.22 -17.05 33.18
CA LYS A 401 7.10 -15.59 33.28
C LYS A 401 8.46 -14.90 33.11
N GLU A 402 9.50 -15.36 33.80
CA GLU A 402 10.86 -14.84 33.62
C GLU A 402 11.36 -15.01 32.18
N ARG A 403 11.04 -16.14 31.52
CA ARG A 403 11.39 -16.38 30.10
C ARG A 403 10.72 -15.39 29.17
N VAL A 404 9.42 -15.16 29.35
CA VAL A 404 8.63 -14.22 28.53
C VAL A 404 9.10 -12.78 28.75
N GLU A 405 9.33 -12.36 30.00
CA GLU A 405 9.90 -11.05 30.32
C GLU A 405 11.29 -10.86 29.67
N ALA A 406 12.14 -11.89 29.67
CA ALA A 406 13.44 -11.86 29.03
C ALA A 406 13.34 -11.75 27.49
N GLU A 407 12.40 -12.47 26.86
CA GLU A 407 12.15 -12.38 25.42
C GLU A 407 11.64 -10.99 25.01
N GLN A 408 10.70 -10.43 25.77
CA GLN A 408 10.17 -9.08 25.54
C GLN A 408 11.28 -8.03 25.65
N GLN A 409 12.15 -8.15 26.65
CA GLN A 409 13.29 -7.26 26.82
C GLN A 409 14.31 -7.39 25.68
N ALA A 410 14.60 -8.61 25.23
CA ALA A 410 15.52 -8.85 24.09
C ALA A 410 14.97 -8.24 22.79
N ARG A 411 13.68 -8.45 22.50
CA ARG A 411 12.99 -7.86 21.34
C ARG A 411 13.01 -6.34 21.38
N ARG A 412 12.76 -5.75 22.55
CA ARG A 412 12.84 -4.30 22.74
C ARG A 412 14.24 -3.75 22.44
N THR A 413 15.29 -4.44 22.87
CA THR A 413 16.68 -4.07 22.54
C THR A 413 16.96 -4.17 21.04
N GLU A 414 16.49 -5.24 20.37
CA GLU A 414 16.63 -5.39 18.92
C GLU A 414 15.98 -4.23 18.15
N ILE A 415 14.76 -3.85 18.53
CA ILE A 415 14.06 -2.69 17.94
C ILE A 415 14.89 -1.41 18.12
N GLN A 416 15.44 -1.18 19.31
CA GLN A 416 16.27 0.00 19.57
C GLN A 416 17.54 0.02 18.73
N ASP A 417 18.20 -1.11 18.55
CA ASP A 417 19.41 -1.22 17.73
C ASP A 417 19.12 -0.94 16.25
N GLU A 418 18.04 -1.51 15.71
CA GLU A 418 17.60 -1.25 14.34
C GLU A 418 17.20 0.21 14.13
N LEU A 419 16.45 0.80 15.05
CA LEU A 419 16.10 2.22 14.99
C LEU A 419 17.33 3.13 15.13
N THR A 420 18.32 2.75 15.93
CA THR A 420 19.60 3.47 16.07
C THR A 420 20.33 3.51 14.73
N LYS A 421 20.45 2.36 14.04
CA LYS A 421 21.05 2.30 12.69
C LYS A 421 20.30 3.17 11.69
N LYS A 422 18.96 3.06 11.65
CA LYS A 422 18.11 3.86 10.76
C LYS A 422 18.23 5.35 11.04
N LEU A 423 18.29 5.75 12.31
CA LEU A 423 18.48 7.14 12.70
C LEU A 423 19.85 7.65 12.26
N ILE A 424 20.94 6.91 12.51
CA ILE A 424 22.28 7.29 12.03
C ILE A 424 22.29 7.49 10.52
N ASN A 425 21.66 6.58 9.75
CA ASN A 425 21.55 6.71 8.31
C ASN A 425 20.82 8.01 7.90
N ARG A 426 19.73 8.37 8.57
CA ARG A 426 19.04 9.65 8.32
C ARG A 426 19.91 10.86 8.62
N LEU A 427 20.68 10.82 9.71
CA LEU A 427 21.58 11.92 10.08
C LEU A 427 22.78 12.03 9.12
N SER A 428 23.15 10.97 8.38
CA SER A 428 24.22 11.01 7.38
C SER A 428 23.97 12.09 6.32
N LEU A 429 22.70 12.31 5.94
CA LEU A 429 22.26 13.35 4.99
C LEU A 429 22.67 14.77 5.38
N TYR A 430 22.89 15.01 6.68
CA TYR A 430 23.41 16.27 7.19
C TYR A 430 24.92 16.15 7.46
N THR A 431 25.32 15.11 8.18
CA THR A 431 26.70 14.97 8.70
C THR A 431 27.75 14.65 7.64
N GLU A 432 27.38 14.23 6.44
CA GLU A 432 28.29 13.91 5.33
C GLU A 432 28.35 15.01 4.25
N THR A 433 27.73 16.17 4.50
CA THR A 433 27.66 17.27 3.55
C THR A 433 28.54 18.45 3.91
N ASP A 434 28.68 19.40 2.99
CA ASP A 434 29.38 20.67 3.23
C ASP A 434 28.64 21.64 4.17
N LYS A 435 27.40 21.28 4.56
CA LYS A 435 26.51 22.09 5.41
C LYS A 435 26.31 23.51 4.89
N SER A 436 26.41 23.70 3.57
CA SER A 436 26.02 24.95 2.92
C SER A 436 24.55 25.27 3.21
N LYS A 437 24.17 26.55 3.14
CA LYS A 437 22.80 26.98 3.45
C LYS A 437 21.75 26.24 2.59
N ASP A 438 22.06 26.03 1.31
CA ASP A 438 21.17 25.35 0.36
C ASP A 438 20.99 23.87 0.70
N VAL A 439 22.05 23.20 1.16
CA VAL A 439 21.97 21.80 1.60
C VAL A 439 21.16 21.67 2.88
N ILE A 440 21.36 22.56 3.85
CA ILE A 440 20.57 22.58 5.10
C ILE A 440 19.08 22.77 4.79
N GLU A 441 18.75 23.65 3.86
CA GLU A 441 17.37 23.89 3.46
C GLU A 441 16.77 22.68 2.72
N SER A 442 17.54 22.02 1.85
CA SER A 442 17.13 20.77 1.20
C SER A 442 16.86 19.65 2.21
N VAL A 443 17.69 19.51 3.25
CA VAL A 443 17.47 18.55 4.33
C VAL A 443 16.18 18.86 5.08
N LYS A 444 15.92 20.13 5.44
CA LYS A 444 14.65 20.52 6.07
C LYS A 444 13.45 20.22 5.18
N GLU A 445 13.52 20.56 3.90
CA GLU A 445 12.41 20.36 2.97
C GLU A 445 12.10 18.87 2.80
N LYS A 446 13.12 18.00 2.75
CA LYS A 446 12.94 16.55 2.75
C LYS A 446 12.14 16.09 3.97
N PHE A 447 12.57 16.46 5.19
CA PHE A 447 11.86 16.06 6.41
C PHE A 447 10.49 16.71 6.54
N LYS A 448 10.29 17.89 5.96
CA LYS A 448 8.98 18.54 5.90
C LYS A 448 8.03 17.73 5.01
N LEU A 449 8.47 17.29 3.83
CA LEU A 449 7.67 16.42 2.95
C LEU A 449 7.36 15.08 3.61
N GLU A 450 8.31 14.48 4.32
CA GLU A 450 8.05 13.25 5.09
C GLU A 450 7.01 13.49 6.19
N ALA A 451 7.11 14.60 6.93
CA ALA A 451 6.15 14.96 7.95
C ALA A 451 4.75 15.27 7.40
N GLU A 452 4.66 15.89 6.22
CA GLU A 452 3.39 16.14 5.52
C GLU A 452 2.66 14.83 5.16
N ASN A 453 3.40 13.77 4.84
CA ASN A 453 2.81 12.45 4.62
C ASN A 453 2.39 11.80 5.95
N LEU A 454 3.28 11.83 6.94
CA LEU A 454 3.07 11.17 8.23
C LEU A 454 1.94 11.80 9.07
N LYS A 455 1.75 13.13 8.97
CA LYS A 455 0.71 13.83 9.74
C LYS A 455 -0.70 13.38 9.38
N MET A 456 -0.89 12.76 8.21
CA MET A 456 -2.20 12.27 7.75
C MET A 456 -2.52 10.85 8.22
N GLU A 457 -1.60 10.18 8.91
CA GLU A 457 -1.90 8.92 9.59
C GLU A 457 -2.66 9.18 10.90
N SER A 458 -3.35 8.14 11.39
CA SER A 458 -4.01 8.14 12.69
C SER A 458 -2.98 8.42 13.79
N PHE A 459 -3.29 9.39 14.66
CA PHE A 459 -2.35 9.90 15.67
C PHE A 459 -1.01 10.40 15.12
N GLY A 460 -0.88 10.54 13.79
CA GLY A 460 0.39 10.87 13.14
C GLY A 460 0.92 12.25 13.55
N LEU A 461 0.03 13.21 13.80
CA LEU A 461 0.41 14.51 14.33
C LEU A 461 1.00 14.42 15.75
N GLU A 462 0.36 13.66 16.63
CA GLU A 462 0.83 13.44 18.01
C GLU A 462 2.17 12.69 18.04
N LEU A 463 2.34 11.67 17.18
CA LEU A 463 3.61 10.95 17.02
C LEU A 463 4.71 11.86 16.49
N LEU A 464 4.45 12.65 15.45
CA LEU A 464 5.42 13.61 14.91
C LEU A 464 5.84 14.60 15.99
N HIS A 465 4.90 15.14 16.76
CA HIS A 465 5.21 16.04 17.87
C HIS A 465 6.08 15.36 18.93
N THR A 466 5.73 14.14 19.32
CA THR A 466 6.48 13.35 20.31
C THR A 466 7.91 13.08 19.85
N ILE A 467 8.07 12.61 18.60
CA ILE A 467 9.39 12.38 17.99
C ILE A 467 10.17 13.69 17.96
N GLY A 468 9.52 14.76 17.50
CA GLY A 468 10.13 16.07 17.34
C GLY A 468 10.62 16.65 18.66
N GLU A 469 9.82 16.56 19.71
CA GLU A 469 10.17 16.99 21.06
C GLU A 469 11.34 16.20 21.63
N ILE A 470 11.33 14.86 21.53
CA ILE A 470 12.41 14.02 22.04
C ILE A 470 13.72 14.34 21.31
N TYR A 471 13.70 14.40 19.97
CA TYR A 471 14.87 14.74 19.16
C TYR A 471 15.42 16.11 19.54
N TYR A 472 14.56 17.12 19.60
CA TYR A 472 14.95 18.49 19.92
C TYR A 472 15.51 18.59 21.35
N ASN A 473 14.84 18.02 22.34
CA ASN A 473 15.21 18.16 23.75
C ASN A 473 16.51 17.42 24.08
N LYS A 474 16.66 16.17 23.62
CA LYS A 474 17.88 15.37 23.84
C LYS A 474 19.08 15.99 23.13
N ALA A 475 18.92 16.40 21.86
CA ALA A 475 19.97 17.08 21.11
C ALA A 475 20.39 18.40 21.77
N ASN A 476 19.43 19.24 22.17
CA ASN A 476 19.71 20.52 22.80
C ASN A 476 20.35 20.37 24.18
N THR A 477 19.96 19.34 24.94
CA THR A 477 20.59 19.00 26.23
C THR A 477 22.02 18.53 26.03
N TYR A 478 22.27 17.67 25.05
CA TYR A 478 23.60 17.20 24.71
C TYR A 478 24.52 18.35 24.26
N LEU A 479 24.08 19.21 23.34
CA LEU A 479 24.89 20.34 22.88
C LEU A 479 25.28 21.27 24.05
N LYS A 480 24.34 21.57 24.95
CA LYS A 480 24.60 22.39 26.15
C LYS A 480 25.56 21.74 27.14
N SER A 481 25.49 20.41 27.32
CA SER A 481 26.39 19.72 28.22
C SER A 481 27.84 19.75 27.73
N GLN A 482 28.05 19.86 26.41
CA GLN A 482 29.39 19.99 25.81
C GLN A 482 29.99 21.40 25.89
N ASP A 483 29.18 22.43 26.17
CA ASP A 483 29.62 23.84 26.21
C ASP A 483 29.86 24.34 27.66
N THR A 484 29.70 23.49 28.67
CA THR A 484 29.86 23.87 30.08
C THR A 484 31.27 23.53 30.59
N PHE A 485 32.13 24.55 30.72
CA PHE A 485 33.56 24.46 31.10
C PHE A 485 33.87 23.91 32.52
N LEU A 486 32.88 23.60 33.37
CA LEU A 486 33.13 23.24 34.79
C LEU A 486 32.15 22.20 35.40
N GLY A 487 31.56 21.29 34.63
CA GLY A 487 31.00 20.04 35.16
C GLY A 487 29.80 20.09 36.16
N ILE A 488 29.19 21.26 36.43
CA ILE A 488 28.07 21.40 37.40
C ILE A 488 26.75 21.82 36.70
N GLY A 489 26.56 21.47 35.44
CA GLY A 489 25.34 21.80 34.67
C GLY A 489 24.30 20.67 34.51
N GLY A 490 24.64 19.42 34.90
CA GLY A 490 23.92 18.22 34.45
C GLY A 490 22.73 17.75 35.31
N TRP A 491 22.46 18.34 36.48
CA TRP A 491 21.51 17.77 37.44
C TRP A 491 20.10 18.38 37.41
N TYR A 492 19.91 19.57 36.84
CA TYR A 492 18.63 20.30 36.89
C TYR A 492 17.61 19.88 35.81
N GLY A 493 18.02 19.13 34.79
CA GLY A 493 17.13 18.67 33.70
C GLY A 493 16.40 17.34 33.99
N SER A 494 17.01 16.45 34.78
CA SER A 494 16.53 15.07 34.99
C SER A 494 15.31 14.97 35.92
N LEU A 495 15.10 15.95 36.81
CA LEU A 495 13.99 15.94 37.77
C LEU A 495 12.63 16.31 37.15
N LYS A 496 12.61 17.07 36.05
CA LYS A 496 11.36 17.48 35.39
C LYS A 496 10.76 16.37 34.51
N GLU A 497 11.60 15.49 33.96
CA GLU A 497 11.17 14.32 33.15
C GLU A 497 10.54 13.21 34.02
N LYS A 498 11.04 12.98 35.24
CA LYS A 498 10.52 11.91 36.10
C LYS A 498 9.12 12.19 36.68
N GLY A 499 8.71 13.47 36.78
CA GLY A 499 7.42 13.86 37.33
C GLY A 499 6.21 13.58 36.43
N GLY A 500 6.39 13.58 35.10
CA GLY A 500 5.32 13.27 34.13
C GLY A 500 5.01 11.78 34.04
N ILE A 501 6.06 10.94 34.03
CA ILE A 501 5.97 9.49 33.86
C ILE A 501 5.10 8.83 34.95
N ILE A 502 5.18 9.29 36.20
CA ILE A 502 4.39 8.74 37.32
C ILE A 502 2.88 9.02 37.17
N LYS A 503 2.53 10.22 36.67
CA LYS A 503 1.13 10.61 36.46
C LYS A 503 0.51 9.83 35.30
N ASP A 504 1.25 9.69 34.21
CA ASP A 504 0.76 9.03 33.00
C ASP A 504 0.61 7.51 33.22
N THR A 505 1.56 6.89 33.94
CA THR A 505 1.47 5.47 34.36
C THR A 505 0.22 5.19 35.20
N TYR A 506 -0.09 6.04 36.19
CA TYR A 506 -1.29 5.89 37.01
C TYR A 506 -2.58 6.00 36.17
N SER A 507 -2.58 6.89 35.18
CA SER A 507 -3.74 7.08 34.29
C SER A 507 -3.99 5.88 33.39
N THR A 508 -2.94 5.30 32.78
CA THR A 508 -3.05 4.10 31.94
C THR A 508 -3.57 2.90 32.73
N ILE A 509 -3.03 2.69 33.95
CA ILE A 509 -3.52 1.64 34.86
C ILE A 509 -5.00 1.84 35.17
N SER A 510 -5.43 3.08 35.45
CA SER A 510 -6.84 3.36 35.73
C SER A 510 -7.78 3.07 34.55
N ILE A 511 -7.33 3.29 33.31
CA ILE A 511 -8.12 3.01 32.10
C ILE A 511 -8.16 1.50 31.82
N ALA A 512 -7.06 0.78 32.05
CA ALA A 512 -7.02 -0.68 31.95
C ALA A 512 -7.97 -1.33 32.97
N LEU A 513 -7.99 -0.85 34.22
CA LEU A 513 -8.95 -1.30 35.24
C LEU A 513 -10.41 -0.97 34.84
N ASP A 514 -10.64 0.21 34.26
CA ASP A 514 -11.95 0.58 33.73
C ASP A 514 -12.37 -0.30 32.53
N ALA A 515 -11.43 -0.77 31.71
CA ALA A 515 -11.69 -1.72 30.63
C ALA A 515 -12.02 -3.11 31.18
N GLN A 516 -11.24 -3.61 32.14
CA GLN A 516 -11.48 -4.89 32.83
C GLN A 516 -12.86 -4.92 33.51
N SER A 517 -13.23 -3.87 34.22
CA SER A 517 -14.57 -3.78 34.82
C SER A 517 -15.70 -3.69 33.79
N THR A 518 -15.42 -3.20 32.58
CA THR A 518 -16.39 -3.18 31.47
C THR A 518 -16.50 -4.57 30.84
N MET A 519 -15.40 -5.30 30.68
CA MET A 519 -15.41 -6.71 30.24
C MET A 519 -16.24 -7.58 31.19
N GLN A 520 -16.07 -7.42 32.50
CA GLN A 520 -16.86 -8.15 33.49
C GLN A 520 -18.36 -7.86 33.37
N LYS A 521 -18.74 -6.61 33.09
CA LYS A 521 -20.15 -6.24 32.87
C LYS A 521 -20.71 -6.84 31.59
N LEU A 522 -19.94 -6.82 30.50
CA LEU A 522 -20.33 -7.42 29.23
C LEU A 522 -20.51 -8.94 29.38
N ALA A 523 -19.57 -9.61 30.06
CA ALA A 523 -19.66 -11.03 30.38
C ALA A 523 -20.92 -11.35 31.19
N GLN A 524 -21.24 -10.54 32.20
CA GLN A 524 -22.49 -10.68 32.97
C GLN A 524 -23.75 -10.47 32.12
N MET A 525 -23.74 -9.52 31.17
CA MET A 525 -24.85 -9.31 30.24
C MET A 525 -25.04 -10.51 29.31
N ASN A 526 -23.95 -11.05 28.75
CA ASN A 526 -23.99 -12.23 27.90
C ASN A 526 -24.42 -13.49 28.66
N GLU A 527 -23.93 -13.68 29.88
CA GLU A 527 -24.33 -14.80 30.74
C GLU A 527 -25.83 -14.73 31.12
N ARG A 528 -26.39 -13.51 31.27
CA ARG A 528 -27.85 -13.33 31.47
C ARG A 528 -28.63 -13.73 30.21
N ILE A 529 -28.17 -13.30 29.02
CA ILE A 529 -28.77 -13.68 27.73
C ILE A 529 -28.72 -15.20 27.54
N GLU A 530 -27.58 -15.83 27.81
CA GLU A 530 -27.41 -17.29 27.73
C GLU A 530 -28.29 -18.03 28.73
N LYS A 531 -28.39 -17.54 29.98
CA LYS A 531 -29.26 -18.13 31.01
C LYS A 531 -30.74 -18.04 30.63
N GLU A 532 -31.16 -16.99 29.92
CA GLU A 532 -32.54 -16.86 29.44
C GLU A 532 -32.81 -17.74 28.21
N ALA A 533 -31.89 -17.78 27.25
CA ALA A 533 -31.93 -18.73 26.13
C ALA A 533 -31.91 -20.20 26.60
N SER A 534 -31.22 -20.48 27.71
CA SER A 534 -31.19 -21.80 28.35
C SER A 534 -32.47 -22.13 29.13
N LYS A 535 -33.26 -21.12 29.53
CA LYS A 535 -34.59 -21.29 30.16
C LYS A 535 -35.66 -21.54 29.09
N GLU A 536 -35.62 -20.84 27.96
CA GLU A 536 -36.52 -21.08 26.82
C GLU A 536 -36.37 -22.52 26.27
N ASN A 537 -35.15 -23.06 26.21
CA ASN A 537 -34.92 -24.45 25.80
C ASN A 537 -35.38 -25.52 26.81
N LYS A 538 -35.79 -25.15 28.04
CA LYS A 538 -36.36 -26.07 29.03
C LYS A 538 -37.89 -26.07 29.06
N ASP A 539 -38.54 -25.09 28.43
CA ASP A 539 -40.00 -25.00 28.35
C ASP A 539 -40.58 -25.70 27.10
N ASP A 540 -39.73 -26.11 26.14
CA ASP A 540 -40.15 -26.79 24.90
C ASP A 540 -40.11 -28.34 24.96
N ASP A 541 -39.71 -28.97 26.08
CA ASP A 541 -39.68 -30.45 26.20
C ASP A 541 -41.03 -31.05 26.63
N ASN A 542 -42.14 -30.40 26.27
CA ASN A 542 -43.48 -30.91 26.54
C ASN A 542 -44.46 -30.54 25.43
N THR A 543 -44.17 -30.92 24.17
CA THR A 543 -45.18 -31.30 23.16
C THR A 543 -44.51 -31.92 21.93
N GLU A 544 -44.22 -33.22 22.02
CA GLU A 544 -44.12 -34.03 20.80
C GLU A 544 -45.52 -34.19 20.18
N THR A 545 -45.73 -33.73 18.95
CA THR A 545 -46.05 -34.62 17.81
C THR A 545 -46.26 -33.87 16.48
N ALA A 546 -45.70 -34.49 15.44
CA ALA A 546 -46.19 -34.55 14.06
C ALA A 546 -45.66 -33.54 12.99
N THR A 547 -44.60 -34.02 12.32
CA THR A 547 -44.49 -34.29 10.86
C THR A 547 -44.31 -33.16 9.83
N GLU A 548 -43.19 -33.33 9.11
CA GLU A 548 -43.00 -33.36 7.64
C GLU A 548 -42.60 -32.09 6.86
N ASN A 549 -41.31 -32.13 6.47
CA ASN A 549 -40.77 -32.06 5.11
C ASN A 549 -40.72 -30.73 4.31
N GLU A 550 -39.46 -30.35 4.10
CA GLU A 550 -38.79 -30.00 2.84
C GLU A 550 -38.98 -28.62 2.18
N ASN A 551 -37.84 -27.92 2.12
CA ASN A 551 -37.21 -27.29 0.96
C ASN A 551 -37.88 -26.09 0.24
N LYS A 552 -37.05 -25.03 0.19
CA LYS A 552 -36.62 -24.26 -1.02
C LYS A 552 -37.37 -22.97 -1.44
N THR A 553 -36.59 -21.88 -1.33
CA THR A 553 -36.31 -20.80 -2.32
C THR A 553 -37.32 -19.66 -2.61
N THR A 554 -36.84 -18.44 -2.34
CA THR A 554 -36.85 -17.18 -3.14
C THR A 554 -38.16 -16.46 -3.54
N ASP A 555 -38.16 -15.17 -3.14
CA ASP A 555 -38.56 -13.94 -3.85
C ASP A 555 -39.93 -13.80 -4.53
N LYS A 556 -40.73 -12.82 -4.07
CA LYS A 556 -40.94 -11.49 -4.72
C LYS A 556 -42.19 -10.74 -4.19
N ILE A 557 -41.94 -9.55 -3.66
CA ILE A 557 -42.53 -8.21 -3.98
C ILE A 557 -44.04 -8.11 -4.30
N LYS A 558 -44.75 -7.26 -3.52
CA LYS A 558 -45.55 -6.14 -4.07
C LYS A 558 -45.90 -5.05 -3.05
N LEU A 559 -45.70 -3.81 -3.50
CA LEU A 559 -46.13 -2.52 -2.95
C LEU A 559 -47.67 -2.39 -2.90
N GLU A 560 -48.18 -1.61 -1.94
CA GLU A 560 -49.20 -0.59 -2.20
C GLU A 560 -49.11 0.57 -1.18
N THR A 561 -49.17 1.79 -1.74
CA THR A 561 -49.13 3.15 -1.16
C THR A 561 -50.50 3.60 -0.65
N THR A 562 -50.58 4.51 0.36
CA THR A 562 -51.09 5.91 0.24
C THR A 562 -51.33 6.62 1.61
N THR A 563 -50.86 7.90 1.69
CA THR A 563 -51.44 9.15 2.30
C THR A 563 -51.93 9.14 3.78
N GLU A 564 -51.89 10.19 4.60
CA GLU A 564 -51.49 11.61 4.58
C GLU A 564 -51.58 12.15 6.04
N GLU A 565 -50.90 13.28 6.31
CA GLU A 565 -51.27 14.38 7.24
C GLU A 565 -51.15 14.28 8.79
N THR A 566 -50.13 15.00 9.29
CA THR A 566 -50.11 16.03 10.37
C THR A 566 -50.92 15.89 11.68
N LYS A 567 -50.23 16.03 12.83
CA LYS A 567 -50.45 17.14 13.79
C LYS A 567 -49.36 17.28 14.87
N GLU A 568 -49.06 18.54 15.14
CA GLU A 568 -48.14 19.14 16.11
C GLU A 568 -48.53 18.94 17.59
N GLU A 569 -47.53 19.14 18.45
CA GLU A 569 -47.51 19.81 19.78
C GLU A 569 -48.66 19.52 20.77
N THR A 570 -48.43 19.25 22.07
CA THR A 570 -47.79 20.16 23.03
C THR A 570 -47.73 19.45 24.40
N LYS A 571 -46.79 19.89 25.24
CA LYS A 571 -46.64 19.56 26.67
C LYS A 571 -47.87 19.97 27.49
N GLU A 572 -48.20 19.20 28.53
CA GLU A 572 -48.56 19.79 29.83
C GLU A 572 -48.37 18.79 30.99
N GLU A 573 -47.80 19.32 32.07
CA GLU A 573 -47.48 18.66 33.33
C GLU A 573 -48.75 18.38 34.16
N THR A 574 -48.73 17.35 35.01
CA THR A 574 -49.28 17.46 36.36
C THR A 574 -48.72 16.40 37.31
N LYS A 575 -48.29 16.90 38.48
CA LYS A 575 -47.99 16.22 39.76
C LYS A 575 -49.22 15.45 40.25
N ASP A 576 -49.26 14.58 41.26
CA ASP A 576 -48.41 14.20 42.40
C ASP A 576 -49.04 12.89 42.92
N GLY A 577 -48.29 11.97 43.54
CA GLY A 577 -48.91 10.75 44.06
C GLY A 577 -47.94 9.72 44.60
N LYS A 578 -47.41 10.00 45.79
CA LYS A 578 -46.45 9.17 46.51
C LYS A 578 -47.20 8.03 47.21
N GLU A 579 -47.01 6.78 46.79
CA GLU A 579 -47.32 5.61 47.62
C GLU A 579 -46.17 4.59 47.58
N LYS A 580 -45.58 4.39 48.77
CA LYS A 580 -44.60 3.34 49.06
C LYS A 580 -45.29 1.98 48.98
N THR A 581 -44.85 1.14 48.06
CA THR A 581 -45.09 -0.31 48.12
C THR A 581 -43.76 -1.02 47.93
N THR A 582 -43.37 -1.73 49.01
CA THR A 582 -42.52 -2.94 49.04
C THR A 582 -41.58 -3.17 47.85
N GLU A 583 -40.27 -3.01 48.07
CA GLU A 583 -39.21 -3.47 47.19
C GLU A 583 -39.37 -4.99 46.95
N LYS A 584 -40.07 -5.34 45.88
CA LYS A 584 -39.73 -6.55 45.10
C LYS A 584 -38.43 -6.20 44.38
N GLU A 585 -37.40 -7.05 44.52
CA GLU A 585 -36.25 -7.04 43.64
C GLU A 585 -36.79 -7.01 42.20
N LYS A 586 -36.64 -5.86 41.53
CA LYS A 586 -36.91 -5.78 40.10
C LYS A 586 -35.77 -6.54 39.45
N GLU A 587 -36.05 -7.72 38.91
CA GLU A 587 -35.17 -8.31 37.90
C GLU A 587 -34.92 -7.23 36.85
N GLU A 588 -33.66 -6.85 36.68
CA GLU A 588 -33.27 -5.90 35.64
C GLU A 588 -33.69 -6.49 34.29
N PRO A 589 -34.32 -5.70 33.40
CA PRO A 589 -34.73 -6.20 32.10
C PRO A 589 -33.53 -6.77 31.34
N LEU A 590 -33.77 -7.82 30.56
CA LEU A 590 -32.79 -8.42 29.65
C LEU A 590 -32.11 -7.33 28.81
N PRO A 591 -30.77 -7.35 28.70
CA PRO A 591 -30.06 -6.43 27.83
C PRO A 591 -30.52 -6.58 26.38
N THR A 592 -30.89 -5.47 25.75
CA THR A 592 -31.21 -5.46 24.31
C THR A 592 -29.94 -5.63 23.47
N ALA A 593 -30.08 -6.11 22.23
CA ALA A 593 -28.95 -6.20 21.29
C ALA A 593 -28.27 -4.84 21.05
N GLU A 594 -29.03 -3.74 21.11
CA GLU A 594 -28.51 -2.37 21.02
C GLU A 594 -27.68 -1.99 22.26
N GLU A 595 -28.12 -2.33 23.46
CA GLU A 595 -27.37 -2.08 24.70
C GLU A 595 -26.09 -2.92 24.79
N VAL A 596 -26.10 -4.17 24.29
CA VAL A 596 -24.90 -5.01 24.18
C VAL A 596 -23.92 -4.39 23.19
N ALA A 597 -24.38 -3.98 22.00
CA ALA A 597 -23.54 -3.33 21.00
C ALA A 597 -22.95 -1.99 21.49
N GLU A 598 -23.72 -1.18 22.23
CA GLU A 598 -23.20 0.05 22.87
C GLU A 598 -22.11 -0.25 23.89
N MET A 599 -22.28 -1.31 24.70
CA MET A 599 -21.31 -1.74 25.70
C MET A 599 -20.04 -2.32 25.06
N GLU A 600 -20.16 -3.09 23.98
CA GLU A 600 -19.02 -3.57 23.18
C GLU A 600 -18.23 -2.41 22.57
N LYS A 601 -18.93 -1.42 22.00
CA LYS A 601 -18.32 -0.19 21.46
C LYS A 601 -17.56 0.59 22.55
N LEU A 602 -18.16 0.74 23.73
CA LEU A 602 -17.53 1.40 24.87
C LEU A 602 -16.29 0.65 25.35
N LEU A 603 -16.36 -0.68 25.45
CA LEU A 603 -15.23 -1.54 25.82
C LEU A 603 -14.09 -1.40 24.82
N MET A 604 -14.40 -1.52 23.52
CA MET A 604 -13.43 -1.39 22.44
C MET A 604 -12.69 -0.04 22.52
N GLY A 605 -13.43 1.05 22.68
CA GLY A 605 -12.84 2.38 22.80
C GLY A 605 -11.95 2.55 24.04
N LYS A 606 -12.29 1.91 25.17
CA LYS A 606 -11.44 1.91 26.38
C LYS A 606 -10.16 1.09 26.20
N ILE A 607 -10.25 -0.08 25.57
CA ILE A 607 -9.09 -0.92 25.24
C ILE A 607 -8.15 -0.16 24.31
N LEU A 608 -8.68 0.41 23.22
CA LEU A 608 -7.91 1.23 22.27
C LEU A 608 -7.23 2.41 22.96
N ALA A 609 -7.91 3.07 23.89
CA ALA A 609 -7.35 4.21 24.62
C ALA A 609 -6.26 3.82 25.63
N ALA A 610 -6.36 2.64 26.28
CA ALA A 610 -5.33 2.11 27.16
C ALA A 610 -4.10 1.69 26.34
N ALA A 611 -4.34 0.94 25.27
CA ALA A 611 -3.32 0.43 24.38
C ALA A 611 -2.56 1.57 23.68
N TRP A 612 -3.25 2.63 23.23
CA TRP A 612 -2.62 3.84 22.69
C TRP A 612 -1.68 4.50 23.69
N ARG A 613 -2.15 4.77 24.91
CA ARG A 613 -1.34 5.44 25.94
C ARG A 613 -0.11 4.62 26.32
N GLY A 614 -0.28 3.30 26.50
CA GLY A 614 0.84 2.41 26.76
C GLY A 614 1.84 2.39 25.60
N SER A 615 1.36 2.35 24.36
CA SER A 615 2.20 2.34 23.16
C SER A 615 2.95 3.66 23.01
N HIS A 616 2.28 4.79 23.26
CA HIS A 616 2.92 6.12 23.26
C HIS A 616 4.06 6.22 24.28
N MET A 617 3.87 5.65 25.48
CA MET A 617 4.92 5.57 26.50
C MET A 617 6.09 4.69 26.05
N GLU A 618 5.80 3.52 25.47
CA GLU A 618 6.80 2.61 24.92
C GLU A 618 7.63 3.30 23.82
N ILE A 619 6.96 3.89 22.83
CA ILE A 619 7.56 4.68 21.74
C ILE A 619 8.48 5.76 22.32
N SER A 620 7.96 6.55 23.26
CA SER A 620 8.72 7.64 23.89
C SER A 620 9.97 7.12 24.63
N SER A 621 9.85 5.98 25.30
CA SER A 621 10.96 5.33 26.01
C SER A 621 12.03 4.83 25.04
N ASN A 622 11.62 4.05 24.03
CA ASN A 622 12.50 3.50 23.01
C ASN A 622 13.22 4.61 22.23
N LEU A 623 12.49 5.66 21.83
CA LEU A 623 13.07 6.76 21.08
C LEU A 623 14.10 7.55 21.90
N ARG A 624 13.85 7.75 23.20
CA ARG A 624 14.83 8.39 24.10
C ARG A 624 16.12 7.59 24.20
N GLU A 625 16.03 6.26 24.19
CA GLU A 625 17.18 5.36 24.24
C GLU A 625 17.93 5.37 22.90
N VAL A 626 17.21 5.23 21.79
CA VAL A 626 17.76 5.33 20.42
C VAL A 626 18.54 6.63 20.24
N VAL A 627 17.97 7.78 20.62
CA VAL A 627 18.67 9.07 20.53
C VAL A 627 19.87 9.11 21.49
N SER A 628 19.78 8.49 22.66
CA SER A 628 20.91 8.37 23.59
C SER A 628 22.07 7.61 22.97
N ASN A 629 21.80 6.45 22.36
CA ASN A 629 22.77 5.61 21.66
C ASN A 629 23.46 6.39 20.53
N VAL A 630 22.71 7.15 19.73
CA VAL A 630 23.27 7.97 18.65
C VAL A 630 24.19 9.09 19.16
N LEU A 631 23.83 9.74 20.27
CA LEU A 631 24.53 10.90 20.83
C LEU A 631 25.71 10.54 21.74
N HIS A 632 25.73 9.35 22.33
CA HIS A 632 26.77 8.91 23.28
C HIS A 632 27.63 7.75 22.73
N ASP A 633 27.53 7.46 21.44
CA ASP A 633 28.36 6.47 20.74
C ASP A 633 29.86 6.78 20.85
N GLU A 634 30.55 6.14 21.80
CA GLU A 634 31.97 6.37 22.09
C GLU A 634 32.90 6.03 20.93
N THR A 635 32.45 5.20 19.98
CA THR A 635 33.22 4.80 18.79
C THR A 635 33.35 5.92 17.76
N VAL A 636 32.52 6.95 17.87
CA VAL A 636 32.47 8.09 16.93
C VAL A 636 33.08 9.34 17.57
N SER A 637 33.80 10.14 16.77
CA SER A 637 34.46 11.34 17.27
C SER A 637 33.47 12.35 17.88
N LEU A 638 33.91 13.07 18.91
CA LEU A 638 33.09 14.08 19.58
C LEU A 638 32.53 15.12 18.59
N SER A 639 33.33 15.53 17.61
CA SER A 639 32.90 16.45 16.55
C SER A 639 31.70 15.88 15.78
N LYS A 640 31.80 14.64 15.31
CA LYS A 640 30.72 13.99 14.56
C LYS A 640 29.47 13.77 15.44
N ARG A 641 29.62 13.51 16.74
CA ARG A 641 28.49 13.44 17.68
C ARG A 641 27.80 14.79 17.88
N LYS A 642 28.54 15.91 17.91
CA LYS A 642 27.96 17.26 17.91
C LYS A 642 27.15 17.52 16.63
N GLU A 643 27.67 17.12 15.47
CA GLU A 643 26.94 17.24 14.19
C GLU A 643 25.66 16.40 14.16
N ARG A 644 25.69 15.18 14.71
CA ARG A 644 24.49 14.35 14.88
C ARG A 644 23.44 15.06 15.74
N ALA A 645 23.85 15.72 16.82
CA ALA A 645 22.96 16.51 17.66
C ALA A 645 22.38 17.73 16.91
N GLU A 646 23.16 18.44 16.12
CA GLU A 646 22.68 19.55 15.28
C GLU A 646 21.63 19.07 14.27
N ALA A 647 21.89 17.96 13.58
CA ALA A 647 20.94 17.34 12.65
C ALA A 647 19.63 16.94 13.35
N LEU A 648 19.71 16.28 14.52
CA LEU A 648 18.54 15.92 15.33
C LEU A 648 17.73 17.15 15.76
N LYS A 649 18.41 18.24 16.10
CA LYS A 649 17.74 19.51 16.46
C LYS A 649 16.98 20.09 15.27
N ILE A 650 17.51 19.98 14.04
CA ILE A 650 16.82 20.43 12.81
C ILE A 650 15.57 19.57 12.57
N ILE A 651 15.73 18.24 12.52
CA ILE A 651 14.61 17.31 12.30
C ILE A 651 13.54 17.48 13.38
N GLY A 652 13.97 17.56 14.65
CA GLY A 652 13.06 17.73 15.77
C GLY A 652 12.30 19.05 15.73
N THR A 653 12.90 20.11 15.18
CA THR A 653 12.22 21.39 14.94
C THR A 653 11.20 21.30 13.82
N VAL A 654 11.46 20.54 12.76
CA VAL A 654 10.47 20.32 11.70
C VAL A 654 9.27 19.59 12.27
N PHE A 655 9.48 18.41 12.86
CA PHE A 655 8.39 17.52 13.27
C PHE A 655 7.49 18.11 14.37
N LYS A 656 8.06 18.79 15.38
CA LYS A 656 7.27 19.38 16.47
C LYS A 656 6.40 20.59 16.07
N ASN A 657 6.70 21.19 14.92
CA ASN A 657 5.99 22.38 14.42
C ASN A 657 5.03 22.03 13.26
N VAL A 658 4.83 20.74 12.97
CA VAL A 658 3.88 20.30 11.96
C VAL A 658 2.47 20.61 12.44
N GLU A 659 1.63 21.12 11.54
CA GLU A 659 0.23 21.41 11.81
C GLU A 659 -0.66 20.83 10.71
N ARG A 660 -1.89 20.47 11.07
CA ARG A 660 -2.96 20.14 10.12
C ARG A 660 -3.79 21.39 9.87
N SER A 661 -4.13 21.65 8.61
CA SER A 661 -5.17 22.61 8.25
C SER A 661 -6.53 22.15 8.80
N LYS A 662 -7.51 23.07 8.87
CA LYS A 662 -8.87 22.74 9.35
C LYS A 662 -9.49 21.55 8.62
N TRP A 663 -9.27 21.47 7.30
CA TRP A 663 -9.77 20.37 6.47
C TRP A 663 -9.04 19.05 6.73
N GLU A 664 -7.71 19.07 6.82
CA GLU A 664 -6.91 17.89 7.16
C GLU A 664 -7.22 17.37 8.58
N ALA A 665 -7.51 18.29 9.50
CA ALA A 665 -7.93 17.95 10.85
C ALA A 665 -9.28 17.24 10.84
N GLU A 666 -10.28 17.73 10.11
CA GLU A 666 -11.58 17.05 9.94
C GLU A 666 -11.43 15.66 9.31
N GLU A 667 -10.52 15.49 8.35
CA GLU A 667 -10.22 14.20 7.69
C GLU A 667 -9.57 13.18 8.64
N ALA A 668 -8.76 13.64 9.60
CA ALA A 668 -8.13 12.80 10.62
C ALA A 668 -9.00 12.59 11.88
N LYS A 669 -9.98 13.48 12.12
CA LYS A 669 -10.74 13.58 13.37
C LYS A 669 -11.56 12.34 13.70
N ILE A 670 -12.05 11.60 12.71
CA ILE A 670 -13.09 10.58 12.94
C ILE A 670 -12.55 9.36 13.70
N TYR A 671 -11.27 9.02 13.53
CA TYR A 671 -10.62 7.95 14.29
C TYR A 671 -10.21 8.42 15.69
N GLU A 672 -9.74 9.66 15.80
CA GLU A 672 -9.41 10.29 17.09
C GLU A 672 -10.66 10.51 17.94
N GLU A 673 -11.81 10.79 17.32
CA GLU A 673 -13.12 11.01 17.96
C GLU A 673 -13.65 9.69 18.55
N LEU A 674 -13.46 8.55 17.89
CA LEU A 674 -13.85 7.23 18.42
C LEU A 674 -13.08 6.86 19.70
N VAL A 675 -11.79 7.19 19.79
CA VAL A 675 -10.98 7.03 21.01
C VAL A 675 -11.28 8.12 22.05
N ALA A 676 -11.56 9.35 21.61
CA ALA A 676 -11.89 10.47 22.49
C ALA A 676 -13.26 10.31 23.17
N GLU A 677 -14.28 9.81 22.46
CA GLU A 677 -15.62 9.55 23.00
C GLU A 677 -15.58 8.48 24.11
N ALA A 678 -14.75 7.45 23.94
CA ALA A 678 -14.60 6.39 24.94
C ALA A 678 -13.78 6.80 26.19
N THR A 679 -12.98 7.85 26.08
CA THR A 679 -12.18 8.39 27.21
C THR A 679 -12.89 9.51 27.98
N GLN A 680 -14.03 10.01 27.50
CA GLN A 680 -14.85 10.95 28.24
C GLN A 680 -15.58 10.24 29.39
N LYS A 681 -15.27 10.63 30.64
CA LYS A 681 -16.11 10.26 31.79
C LYS A 681 -17.52 10.80 31.54
N LYS A 682 -18.51 9.91 31.35
CA LYS A 682 -19.94 10.29 31.48
C LYS A 682 -20.10 10.91 32.88
N ASN A 683 -20.10 12.24 32.96
CA ASN A 683 -20.60 12.92 34.15
C ASN A 683 -22.05 12.46 34.30
N LYS A 684 -22.33 11.68 35.36
CA LYS A 684 -23.69 11.30 35.74
C LYS A 684 -24.53 12.57 35.75
N LYS A 685 -25.40 12.75 34.75
CA LYS A 685 -26.50 13.70 34.85
C LYS A 685 -27.35 13.21 36.03
N LYS A 686 -27.42 14.07 37.04
CA LYS A 686 -28.29 13.92 38.22
C LYS A 686 -29.75 13.96 37.83
#